data_AF-A0AAN6B5C1-F1
#
_entry.id   AF-A0AAN6B5C1-F1
#
_cell.length_a   1.000
_cell.length_b   1.000
_cell.length_c   1.000
_cell.angle_alpha   90.00
_cell.angle_beta   90.00
_cell.angle_gamma   90.00
#
_symmetry.space_group_name_H-M   'P 1'
#
loop_
_entity.id
_entity.type
_entity.pdbx_description
1 polymer ?
#
loop_
_entity_poly.entity_id
_entity_poly.type
_entity_poly.pdbx_seq_one_letter_code
_entity_poly.pdbx_strand_id
1 'polypeptide(L)'
;MAQNTANSQNPGVKEEVLEEVLKIENIEKFIVYYSPGKRVALHNEIVIGFGSQSESQGIVLNNKEAKKDSVSELIYSESEETLQLWRKALKSDLQPEKAHIYLEDLSPDTCLGFILFYLRVRGVDLQLIDRKWIHYVTLWEKGDVKTTGQPFESWGCLHNALSHTYFDRSEHENSTVFQEGFKSCIRFVVQLIKADLDPSKLDPLKGSEYYHRAVALLQHEYQEYKQMLNHALTVQLQLPLKDTNRKILVDAFLVKERKHLGTVKVFLRNDLENSWSKKGFAFMAVHNPDLVGTGSDITVSVDTSVGVHLKELWDKLEEMENDKWEGNRPTCKPRYTDLRSMATEPWYDENKKYTILGAPKKLPDGRMGSALKWDDVLQSIWELYHPAKDLRVSAAVSGGGESYIGTYLVHECKPLISDRKYQKQFMAVKWDHSQKDQSIIMSPTMKRYLAACAAGRLTLGKLPRMQELPQESNFDFETIPGGFVVLHKDGALLFDDWSRDQVDVDKYKSEFLKVLKRYGVVQEKYEEIHREVSDIKEITDQGKVLNRKKLIALNNRITKLKMELRYVVLETMTTNTDHHLEMFREKLERRWGISSKLVELYEIIGDIENIIKSYTEIRTNQLVSFITIYGFPFALFGGLFQFSLQDMHGPRLLGMHIIGVVLFLTLSVLAVLFLRQRLKKIDK
;
A
#
# COMPACT_ATOMS: atom_id res chain seq x y z
N MET A 1 42.69 23.93 -31.64
CA MET A 1 44.05 23.38 -31.58
C MET A 1 44.50 23.42 -30.12
N ALA A 2 44.23 22.34 -29.38
CA ALA A 2 44.79 22.09 -28.06
C ALA A 2 45.21 20.62 -28.11
N GLN A 3 46.50 20.37 -27.89
CA GLN A 3 47.12 19.07 -28.09
C GLN A 3 46.63 18.07 -27.04
N ASN A 4 46.05 16.97 -27.53
CA ASN A 4 45.95 15.71 -26.84
C ASN A 4 47.36 15.23 -26.47
N THR A 5 47.79 15.42 -25.22
CA THR A 5 48.83 14.60 -24.63
C THR A 5 48.19 13.32 -24.11
N ALA A 6 48.08 12.34 -25.00
CA ALA A 6 47.91 10.95 -24.61
C ALA A 6 49.15 10.54 -23.81
N ASN A 7 49.00 10.40 -22.49
CA ASN A 7 49.99 9.73 -21.66
C ASN A 7 50.07 8.27 -22.12
N SER A 8 51.10 7.95 -22.89
CA SER A 8 51.52 6.56 -23.11
C SER A 8 51.99 5.99 -21.78
N GLN A 9 51.10 5.34 -21.04
CA GLN A 9 51.48 4.55 -19.87
C GLN A 9 52.39 3.39 -20.34
N ASN A 10 53.55 3.31 -19.72
CA ASN A 10 54.58 2.33 -20.00
C ASN A 10 54.06 0.93 -19.58
N PRO A 11 53.97 -0.08 -20.46
CA PRO A 11 53.33 -1.36 -20.16
C PRO A 11 53.92 -2.10 -18.96
N GLY A 12 55.23 -1.97 -18.70
CA GLY A 12 55.90 -2.60 -17.55
C GLY A 12 55.51 -2.04 -16.18
N VAL A 13 54.94 -0.83 -16.11
CA VAL A 13 54.53 -0.21 -14.83
C VAL A 13 53.12 -0.66 -14.41
N LYS A 14 52.24 -0.96 -15.38
CA LYS A 14 50.93 -1.59 -15.11
C LYS A 14 51.10 -3.04 -14.64
N GLU A 15 52.15 -3.71 -15.09
CA GLU A 15 52.52 -5.08 -14.71
C GLU A 15 52.97 -5.16 -13.24
N GLU A 16 53.77 -4.21 -12.75
CA GLU A 16 54.23 -4.12 -11.34
C GLU A 16 53.06 -3.98 -10.33
N VAL A 17 52.05 -3.18 -10.66
CA VAL A 17 50.83 -3.05 -9.84
C VAL A 17 50.03 -4.33 -9.87
N LEU A 18 49.89 -4.96 -11.05
CA LEU A 18 49.20 -6.22 -11.18
C LEU A 18 49.88 -7.32 -10.35
N GLU A 19 51.21 -7.33 -10.28
CA GLU A 19 52.00 -8.25 -9.46
C GLU A 19 51.81 -8.04 -7.94
N GLU A 20 51.76 -6.79 -7.46
CA GLU A 20 51.48 -6.52 -6.05
C GLU A 20 50.01 -6.80 -5.68
N VAL A 21 49.08 -6.49 -6.59
CA VAL A 21 47.66 -6.84 -6.47
C VAL A 21 47.48 -8.37 -6.48
N LEU A 22 48.28 -9.12 -7.25
CA LEU A 22 48.35 -10.59 -7.23
C LEU A 22 48.80 -11.13 -5.86
N LYS A 23 49.70 -10.43 -5.16
CA LYS A 23 50.12 -10.83 -3.80
C LYS A 23 48.98 -10.70 -2.79
N ILE A 24 48.06 -9.76 -3.02
CA ILE A 24 46.84 -9.62 -2.19
C ILE A 24 45.91 -10.83 -2.38
N GLU A 25 45.86 -11.52 -3.53
CA GLU A 25 45.01 -12.72 -3.70
C GLU A 25 45.41 -13.87 -2.75
N ASN A 26 46.67 -13.91 -2.32
CA ASN A 26 47.17 -14.78 -1.25
C ASN A 26 46.83 -14.24 0.16
N ILE A 27 45.61 -13.75 0.34
CA ILE A 27 45.09 -13.07 1.53
C ILE A 27 44.98 -13.97 2.78
N GLU A 28 45.38 -15.23 2.70
CA GLU A 28 45.24 -16.19 3.80
C GLU A 28 46.04 -15.80 5.05
N LYS A 29 47.05 -14.95 4.90
CA LYS A 29 47.92 -14.53 5.99
C LYS A 29 47.33 -13.41 6.85
N PHE A 30 46.31 -12.69 6.38
CA PHE A 30 45.74 -11.56 7.10
C PHE A 30 44.76 -12.00 8.18
N ILE A 31 44.86 -11.38 9.35
CA ILE A 31 43.99 -11.63 10.49
C ILE A 31 43.08 -10.41 10.68
N VAL A 32 41.78 -10.63 10.51
CA VAL A 32 40.77 -9.56 10.50
C VAL A 32 39.71 -9.82 11.57
N TYR A 33 39.24 -8.75 12.21
CA TYR A 33 38.28 -8.76 13.30
C TYR A 33 37.14 -7.80 13.02
N TYR A 34 35.92 -8.23 13.32
CA TYR A 34 34.75 -7.37 13.34
C TYR A 34 34.64 -6.72 14.71
N SER A 35 34.92 -5.42 14.82
CA SER A 35 34.86 -4.71 16.12
C SER A 35 34.40 -3.25 15.94
N PRO A 36 33.11 -3.02 15.65
CA PRO A 36 32.57 -1.68 15.42
C PRO A 36 32.63 -0.78 16.69
N GLY A 37 32.80 -1.40 17.86
CA GLY A 37 32.92 -0.73 19.16
C GLY A 37 34.32 -0.24 19.51
N LYS A 38 35.37 -0.73 18.82
CA LYS A 38 36.75 -0.33 19.10
C LYS A 38 36.95 1.15 18.75
N ARG A 39 37.78 1.84 19.53
CA ARG A 39 38.03 3.29 19.39
C ARG A 39 39.52 3.65 19.35
N VAL A 40 40.36 2.78 19.93
CA VAL A 40 41.80 2.98 20.04
C VAL A 40 42.49 1.83 19.33
N ALA A 41 43.44 2.14 18.44
CA ALA A 41 44.35 1.18 17.85
C ALA A 41 45.61 1.08 18.74
N LEU A 42 45.89 -0.11 19.26
CA LEU A 42 47.12 -0.41 19.99
C LEU A 42 48.29 -0.60 19.02
N HIS A 43 49.50 -0.71 19.57
CA HIS A 43 50.66 -1.16 18.79
C HIS A 43 50.33 -2.50 18.11
N ASN A 44 50.67 -2.62 16.82
CA ASN A 44 50.36 -3.76 15.95
C ASN A 44 48.93 -3.89 15.42
N GLU A 45 48.08 -2.90 15.66
CA GLU A 45 46.71 -2.88 15.18
C GLU A 45 46.47 -1.83 14.09
N ILE A 46 45.57 -2.17 13.17
CA ILE A 46 45.08 -1.27 12.12
C ILE A 46 43.56 -1.20 12.26
N VAL A 47 43.03 0.01 12.31
CA VAL A 47 41.58 0.26 12.37
C VAL A 47 41.16 1.04 11.13
N ILE A 48 40.10 0.59 10.44
CA ILE A 48 39.65 1.16 9.17
C ILE A 48 38.20 1.64 9.27
N GLY A 49 37.92 2.89 8.89
CA GLY A 49 36.58 3.51 8.88
C GLY A 49 36.16 4.19 10.19
N PHE A 50 36.89 3.94 11.28
CA PHE A 50 36.60 4.42 12.62
C PHE A 50 37.87 4.50 13.50
N GLY A 51 37.71 4.92 14.76
CA GLY A 51 38.82 5.11 15.71
C GLY A 51 39.25 6.56 15.88
N SER A 52 40.11 6.83 16.86
CA SER A 52 40.64 8.17 17.16
C SER A 52 42.16 8.18 17.00
N GLN A 53 42.68 8.96 16.06
CA GLN A 53 44.13 9.02 15.82
C GLN A 53 44.89 9.62 17.00
N SER A 54 44.29 10.57 17.74
CA SER A 54 44.94 11.23 18.88
C SER A 54 45.17 10.32 20.09
N GLU A 55 44.39 9.24 20.21
CA GLU A 55 44.45 8.30 21.35
C GLU A 55 45.17 7.00 20.99
N SER A 56 45.48 6.79 19.70
CA SER A 56 45.96 5.51 19.18
C SER A 56 47.49 5.47 19.04
N GLN A 57 48.05 4.29 19.30
CA GLN A 57 49.45 3.95 19.05
C GLN A 57 49.66 3.16 17.75
N GLY A 58 48.59 2.57 17.22
CA GLY A 58 48.52 1.89 15.93
C GLY A 58 48.13 2.79 14.77
N ILE A 59 47.73 2.19 13.65
CA ILE A 59 47.33 2.91 12.43
C ILE A 59 45.80 3.09 12.44
N VAL A 60 45.34 4.32 12.26
CA VAL A 60 43.92 4.67 12.16
C VAL A 60 43.63 5.28 10.79
N LEU A 61 42.72 4.65 10.04
CA LEU A 61 42.28 5.11 8.72
C LEU A 61 40.82 5.59 8.83
N ASN A 62 40.62 6.76 9.42
CA ASN A 62 39.30 7.32 9.69
C ASN A 62 39.01 8.57 8.83
N ASN A 63 38.17 8.42 7.81
CA ASN A 63 37.75 9.51 6.93
C ASN A 63 36.94 10.60 7.66
N LYS A 64 36.17 10.23 8.70
CA LYS A 64 35.31 11.15 9.47
C LYS A 64 36.16 12.14 10.27
N GLU A 65 37.25 11.68 10.90
CA GLU A 65 38.19 12.54 11.63
C GLU A 65 38.99 13.43 10.66
N ALA A 66 39.40 12.87 9.52
CA ALA A 66 40.15 13.57 8.48
C ALA A 66 39.29 14.50 7.58
N LYS A 67 37.97 14.56 7.79
CA LYS A 67 37.01 15.32 6.98
C LYS A 67 37.07 15.00 5.49
N LYS A 68 37.18 13.71 5.16
CA LYS A 68 37.13 13.16 3.80
C LYS A 68 35.81 12.44 3.56
N ASP A 69 35.39 12.34 2.31
CA ASP A 69 34.12 11.72 1.96
C ASP A 69 34.18 10.19 2.08
N SER A 70 35.35 9.58 1.89
CA SER A 70 35.56 8.13 2.03
C SER A 70 36.96 7.78 2.53
N VAL A 71 37.15 6.56 3.06
CA VAL A 71 38.45 6.00 3.47
C VAL A 71 39.37 5.83 2.27
N SER A 72 38.83 5.38 1.14
CA SER A 72 39.58 5.28 -0.11
C SER A 72 40.11 6.64 -0.57
N GLU A 73 39.30 7.70 -0.48
CA GLU A 73 39.72 9.08 -0.79
C GLU A 73 40.81 9.58 0.17
N LEU A 74 40.66 9.32 1.47
CA LEU A 74 41.68 9.64 2.48
C LEU A 74 43.03 9.06 2.05
N ILE A 75 43.10 7.73 1.89
CA ILE A 75 44.35 7.02 1.58
C ILE A 75 44.95 7.45 0.24
N TYR A 76 44.10 7.69 -0.77
CA TYR A 76 44.54 8.15 -2.08
C TYR A 76 45.17 9.55 -2.03
N SER A 77 44.66 10.43 -1.17
CA SER A 77 45.09 11.84 -1.07
C SER A 77 46.16 12.11 0.00
N GLU A 78 46.55 11.09 0.77
CA GLU A 78 47.52 11.26 1.87
C GLU A 78 48.94 11.60 1.41
N SER A 79 49.61 12.40 2.25
CA SER A 79 50.97 12.89 2.01
C SER A 79 52.04 11.80 2.18
N GLU A 80 53.19 11.98 1.54
CA GLU A 80 54.32 11.04 1.70
C GLU A 80 54.85 11.02 3.16
N GLU A 81 54.67 12.09 3.92
CA GLU A 81 55.01 12.14 5.35
C GLU A 81 54.13 11.19 6.16
N THR A 82 52.81 11.23 5.95
CA THR A 82 51.86 10.30 6.59
C THR A 82 52.18 8.85 6.21
N LEU A 83 52.47 8.59 4.94
CA LEU A 83 52.87 7.25 4.51
C LEU A 83 54.16 6.77 5.17
N GLN A 84 55.14 7.65 5.34
CA GLN A 84 56.38 7.29 6.05
C GLN A 84 56.10 6.92 7.50
N LEU A 85 55.14 7.59 8.16
CA LEU A 85 54.69 7.22 9.50
C LEU A 85 54.05 5.82 9.51
N TRP A 86 53.14 5.53 8.57
CA TRP A 86 52.55 4.18 8.45
C TRP A 86 53.61 3.11 8.15
N ARG A 87 54.52 3.38 7.21
CA ARG A 87 55.64 2.47 6.91
C ARG A 87 56.57 2.30 8.10
N LYS A 88 56.80 3.34 8.90
CA LYS A 88 57.63 3.26 10.12
C LYS A 88 56.95 2.39 11.17
N ALA A 89 55.65 2.57 11.38
CA ALA A 89 54.85 1.72 12.27
C ALA A 89 54.88 0.24 11.82
N LEU A 90 54.93 -0.01 10.50
CA LEU A 90 55.02 -1.34 9.91
C LEU A 90 56.45 -1.93 9.89
N LYS A 91 57.50 -1.11 9.73
CA LYS A 91 58.89 -1.59 9.59
C LYS A 91 59.52 -2.09 10.91
N SER A 92 58.98 -1.73 12.06
CA SER A 92 59.42 -2.18 13.39
C SER A 92 58.90 -3.58 13.77
N ASP A 93 59.06 -4.57 12.87
CA ASP A 93 58.58 -5.97 12.92
C ASP A 93 57.13 -6.27 12.49
N LEU A 94 56.37 -5.27 12.05
CA LEU A 94 54.96 -5.41 11.69
C LEU A 94 54.71 -5.40 10.17
N GLN A 95 54.86 -6.54 9.51
CA GLN A 95 54.35 -6.69 8.14
C GLN A 95 52.82 -6.50 8.12
N PRO A 96 52.19 -5.90 7.08
CA PRO A 96 50.72 -5.76 7.00
C PRO A 96 49.99 -7.10 7.22
N GLU A 97 50.59 -8.19 6.76
CA GLU A 97 50.10 -9.56 6.92
C GLU A 97 50.18 -10.07 8.37
N LYS A 98 50.96 -9.43 9.24
CA LYS A 98 51.12 -9.76 10.66
C LYS A 98 50.35 -8.82 11.60
N ALA A 99 49.72 -7.77 11.06
CA ALA A 99 48.94 -6.83 11.83
C ALA A 99 47.53 -7.37 12.13
N HIS A 100 46.96 -6.97 13.27
CA HIS A 100 45.56 -7.24 13.59
C HIS A 100 44.69 -6.13 12.98
N ILE A 101 43.83 -6.48 12.03
CA ILE A 101 43.00 -5.52 11.30
C ILE A 101 41.59 -5.53 11.88
N TYR A 102 41.10 -4.38 12.30
CA TYR A 102 39.76 -4.21 12.88
C TYR A 102 38.89 -3.39 11.94
N LEU A 103 37.73 -3.95 11.57
CA LEU A 103 36.78 -3.38 10.63
C LEU A 103 35.41 -3.16 11.28
N GLU A 104 34.68 -2.14 10.81
CA GLU A 104 33.27 -1.89 11.18
C GLU A 104 32.29 -2.57 10.25
N ASP A 105 32.69 -2.82 9.00
CA ASP A 105 31.89 -3.50 8.00
C ASP A 105 32.77 -4.11 6.90
N LEU A 106 32.13 -4.66 5.86
CA LEU A 106 32.74 -5.13 4.62
C LEU A 106 32.16 -4.33 3.45
N SER A 107 32.07 -3.01 3.61
CA SER A 107 31.58 -2.12 2.56
C SER A 107 32.58 -2.00 1.40
N PRO A 108 32.14 -1.54 0.21
CA PRO A 108 33.02 -1.26 -0.91
C PRO A 108 34.17 -0.31 -0.55
N ASP A 109 33.92 0.72 0.28
CA ASP A 109 34.95 1.67 0.72
C ASP A 109 35.97 1.05 1.67
N THR A 110 35.52 0.22 2.62
CA THR A 110 36.43 -0.50 3.53
C THR A 110 37.35 -1.43 2.76
N CYS A 111 36.80 -2.24 1.84
CA CYS A 111 37.58 -3.20 1.05
C CYS A 111 38.53 -2.53 0.05
N LEU A 112 38.08 -1.50 -0.68
CA LEU A 112 38.95 -0.76 -1.59
C LEU A 112 40.02 0.03 -0.82
N GLY A 113 39.64 0.69 0.27
CA GLY A 113 40.55 1.41 1.16
C GLY A 113 41.68 0.51 1.66
N PHE A 114 41.36 -0.71 2.09
CA PHE A 114 42.38 -1.70 2.47
C PHE A 114 43.37 -2.02 1.32
N ILE A 115 42.88 -2.25 0.11
CA ILE A 115 43.74 -2.52 -1.07
C ILE A 115 44.66 -1.32 -1.33
N LEU A 116 44.12 -0.10 -1.34
CA LEU A 116 44.89 1.12 -1.56
C LEU A 116 45.96 1.32 -0.49
N PHE A 117 45.61 1.09 0.78
CA PHE A 117 46.54 1.17 1.89
C PHE A 117 47.68 0.16 1.71
N TYR A 118 47.36 -1.10 1.41
CA TYR A 118 48.34 -2.16 1.19
C TYR A 118 49.36 -1.80 0.10
N LEU A 119 48.86 -1.31 -1.04
CA LEU A 119 49.70 -0.89 -2.16
C LEU A 119 50.60 0.31 -1.78
N ARG A 120 50.04 1.31 -1.09
CA ARG A 120 50.80 2.51 -0.67
C ARG A 120 51.93 2.20 0.30
N VAL A 121 51.69 1.36 1.29
CA VAL A 121 52.73 1.01 2.27
C VAL A 121 53.85 0.17 1.65
N ARG A 122 53.56 -0.58 0.59
CA ARG A 122 54.53 -1.32 -0.22
C ARG A 122 55.31 -0.47 -1.23
N GLY A 123 54.94 0.81 -1.39
CA GLY A 123 55.64 1.74 -2.27
C GLY A 123 55.09 1.81 -3.69
N VAL A 124 53.93 1.20 -3.95
CA VAL A 124 53.27 1.24 -5.26
C VAL A 124 52.65 2.62 -5.51
N ASP A 125 52.81 3.15 -6.72
CA ASP A 125 52.16 4.39 -7.14
C ASP A 125 50.67 4.15 -7.44
N LEU A 126 49.79 4.81 -6.69
CA LEU A 126 48.34 4.71 -6.87
C LEU A 126 47.83 5.42 -8.13
N GLN A 127 48.64 6.23 -8.83
CA GLN A 127 48.25 6.77 -10.14
C GLN A 127 47.96 5.69 -11.19
N LEU A 128 48.36 4.46 -10.91
CA LEU A 128 48.16 3.29 -11.74
C LEU A 128 46.81 2.61 -11.50
N ILE A 129 46.14 2.91 -10.37
CA ILE A 129 44.72 2.59 -10.18
C ILE A 129 43.90 3.75 -10.76
N ASP A 130 43.00 3.41 -11.68
CA ASP A 130 42.13 4.38 -12.31
C ASP A 130 41.28 5.12 -11.25
N ARG A 131 41.31 6.45 -11.30
CA ARG A 131 40.56 7.34 -10.40
C ARG A 131 39.05 7.07 -10.42
N LYS A 132 38.53 6.41 -11.47
CA LYS A 132 37.11 5.99 -11.52
C LYS A 132 36.69 5.16 -10.30
N TRP A 133 37.58 4.34 -9.74
CA TRP A 133 37.28 3.51 -8.56
C TRP A 133 37.09 4.35 -7.29
N ILE A 134 37.98 5.33 -7.07
CA ILE A 134 37.87 6.25 -5.94
C ILE A 134 36.60 7.10 -6.08
N HIS A 135 36.39 7.65 -7.28
CA HIS A 135 35.21 8.46 -7.57
C HIS A 135 33.91 7.69 -7.34
N TYR A 136 33.84 6.46 -7.82
CA TYR A 136 32.71 5.56 -7.64
C TYR A 136 32.38 5.36 -6.15
N VAL A 137 33.38 5.01 -5.33
CA VAL A 137 33.18 4.75 -3.90
C VAL A 137 32.76 6.02 -3.17
N THR A 138 33.36 7.17 -3.48
CA THR A 138 32.97 8.45 -2.91
C THR A 138 31.49 8.78 -3.20
N LEU A 139 31.00 8.47 -4.40
CA LEU A 139 29.59 8.65 -4.74
C LEU A 139 28.68 7.65 -4.01
N TRP A 140 29.14 6.39 -3.90
CA TRP A 140 28.44 5.34 -3.17
C TRP A 140 28.24 5.69 -1.68
N GLU A 141 29.29 6.17 -1.00
CA GLU A 141 29.24 6.61 0.39
C GLU A 141 28.34 7.84 0.60
N LYS A 142 28.21 8.69 -0.42
CA LYS A 142 27.22 9.79 -0.43
C LYS A 142 25.78 9.32 -0.68
N GLY A 143 25.59 8.03 -0.91
CA GLY A 143 24.31 7.42 -1.20
C GLY A 143 23.79 7.70 -2.61
N ASP A 144 24.65 8.11 -3.55
CA ASP A 144 24.28 8.25 -4.96
C ASP A 144 24.24 6.87 -5.61
N VAL A 145 23.02 6.41 -5.89
CA VAL A 145 22.72 5.11 -6.49
C VAL A 145 22.29 5.23 -7.95
N LYS A 146 22.28 6.45 -8.50
CA LYS A 146 21.88 6.70 -9.90
C LYS A 146 23.09 6.85 -10.81
N THR A 147 24.15 7.49 -10.33
CA THR A 147 25.38 7.64 -11.09
C THR A 147 26.32 6.44 -10.93
N THR A 148 26.12 5.62 -9.89
CA THR A 148 26.90 4.40 -9.61
C THR A 148 26.41 3.15 -10.36
N GLY A 149 25.64 3.37 -11.44
CA GLY A 149 25.25 2.31 -12.38
C GLY A 149 23.91 1.62 -12.07
N GLN A 150 23.53 0.70 -12.96
CA GLN A 150 22.34 -0.13 -12.77
C GLN A 150 22.60 -1.21 -11.72
N PRO A 151 21.61 -1.62 -10.90
CA PRO A 151 21.86 -2.50 -9.77
C PRO A 151 22.63 -3.79 -10.09
N PHE A 152 22.33 -4.47 -11.21
CA PHE A 152 23.00 -5.72 -11.60
C PHE A 152 24.33 -5.54 -12.34
N GLU A 153 24.66 -4.31 -12.73
CA GLU A 153 25.92 -3.95 -13.41
C GLU A 153 26.86 -3.18 -12.47
N SER A 154 26.34 -2.74 -11.33
CA SER A 154 27.02 -1.91 -10.35
C SER A 154 27.85 -2.76 -9.38
N TRP A 155 29.15 -2.46 -9.27
CA TRP A 155 30.03 -3.14 -8.33
C TRP A 155 29.55 -3.01 -6.88
N GLY A 156 29.12 -1.83 -6.46
CA GLY A 156 28.69 -1.58 -5.08
C GLY A 156 27.48 -2.43 -4.69
N CYS A 157 26.53 -2.63 -5.60
CA CYS A 157 25.37 -3.51 -5.38
C CYS A 157 25.79 -4.98 -5.25
N LEU A 158 26.59 -5.47 -6.21
CA LEU A 158 27.08 -6.85 -6.19
C LEU A 158 27.96 -7.12 -4.96
N HIS A 159 28.83 -6.18 -4.60
CA HIS A 159 29.70 -6.27 -3.44
C HIS A 159 28.91 -6.27 -2.14
N ASN A 160 27.91 -5.40 -1.98
CA ASN A 160 27.05 -5.40 -0.79
C ASN A 160 26.23 -6.70 -0.67
N ALA A 161 25.68 -7.21 -1.77
CA ALA A 161 24.96 -8.47 -1.75
C ALA A 161 25.88 -9.64 -1.34
N LEU A 162 27.14 -9.63 -1.81
CA LEU A 162 28.14 -10.61 -1.38
C LEU A 162 28.49 -10.45 0.10
N SER A 163 28.82 -9.23 0.53
CA SER A 163 29.34 -8.96 1.87
C SER A 163 28.32 -9.23 2.97
N HIS A 164 27.05 -8.90 2.76
CA HIS A 164 25.98 -9.14 3.73
C HIS A 164 25.72 -10.62 4.04
N THR A 165 26.13 -11.55 3.17
CA THR A 165 26.00 -12.99 3.49
C THR A 165 26.94 -13.47 4.59
N TYR A 166 27.94 -12.67 4.94
CA TYR A 166 28.94 -12.98 5.95
C TYR A 166 28.71 -12.22 7.25
N PHE A 167 27.51 -11.66 7.44
CA PHE A 167 27.07 -11.06 8.70
C PHE A 167 25.87 -11.84 9.24
N ASP A 168 26.10 -12.70 10.24
CA ASP A 168 25.02 -13.21 11.09
C ASP A 168 24.83 -12.33 12.34
N ARG A 169 23.58 -12.19 12.80
CA ARG A 169 23.21 -11.41 14.00
C ARG A 169 23.81 -11.95 15.30
N SER A 170 24.41 -13.14 15.25
CA SER A 170 25.07 -13.82 16.37
C SER A 170 26.58 -13.60 16.43
N GLU A 171 27.17 -12.82 15.52
CA GLU A 171 28.62 -12.77 15.35
C GLU A 171 29.38 -12.10 16.51
N HIS A 172 30.45 -12.78 16.92
CA HIS A 172 31.44 -12.31 17.89
C HIS A 172 32.65 -11.68 17.18
N GLU A 173 33.46 -10.92 17.92
CA GLU A 173 34.63 -10.20 17.37
C GLU A 173 35.65 -11.09 16.63
N ASN A 174 35.64 -12.40 16.89
CA ASN A 174 36.51 -13.42 16.27
C ASN A 174 35.76 -14.37 15.31
N SER A 175 34.74 -13.89 14.60
CA SER A 175 33.99 -14.70 13.64
C SER A 175 34.89 -15.14 12.47
N THR A 176 35.09 -16.45 12.31
CA THR A 176 35.76 -17.03 11.12
C THR A 176 35.00 -16.72 9.83
N VAL A 177 33.67 -16.56 9.93
CA VAL A 177 32.78 -16.22 8.81
C VAL A 177 33.09 -14.80 8.31
N PHE A 178 33.27 -13.84 9.21
CA PHE A 178 33.63 -12.47 8.85
C PHE A 178 34.99 -12.41 8.13
N GLN A 179 35.97 -13.17 8.61
CA GLN A 179 37.28 -13.26 7.94
C GLN A 179 37.16 -13.84 6.53
N GLU A 180 36.38 -14.91 6.34
CA GLU A 180 36.12 -15.48 5.02
C GLU A 180 35.38 -14.48 4.11
N GLY A 181 34.44 -13.71 4.67
CA GLY A 181 33.75 -12.64 3.98
C GLY A 181 34.70 -11.56 3.48
N PHE A 182 35.58 -11.06 4.35
CA PHE A 182 36.61 -10.11 3.97
C PHE A 182 37.48 -10.64 2.83
N LYS A 183 37.99 -11.88 2.96
CA LYS A 183 38.82 -12.50 1.93
C LYS A 183 38.10 -12.62 0.59
N SER A 184 36.82 -13.02 0.61
CA SER A 184 35.98 -13.13 -0.59
C SER A 184 35.73 -11.77 -1.24
N CYS A 185 35.44 -10.75 -0.45
CA CYS A 185 35.23 -9.39 -0.91
C CYS A 185 36.50 -8.79 -1.54
N ILE A 186 37.66 -8.95 -0.91
CA ILE A 186 38.94 -8.48 -1.48
C ILE A 186 39.27 -9.21 -2.78
N ARG A 187 39.15 -10.55 -2.84
CA ARG A 187 39.38 -11.31 -4.08
C ARG A 187 38.45 -10.85 -5.20
N PHE A 188 37.19 -10.57 -4.88
CA PHE A 188 36.25 -10.05 -5.86
C PHE A 188 36.73 -8.71 -6.44
N VAL A 189 37.06 -7.73 -5.60
CA VAL A 189 37.54 -6.41 -6.05
C VAL A 189 38.82 -6.52 -6.87
N VAL A 190 39.77 -7.34 -6.41
CA VAL A 190 41.04 -7.58 -7.11
C VAL A 190 40.80 -8.14 -8.52
N GLN A 191 39.89 -9.11 -8.67
CA GLN A 191 39.55 -9.66 -9.98
C GLN A 191 38.96 -8.60 -10.93
N LEU A 192 38.13 -7.68 -10.41
CA LEU A 192 37.56 -6.59 -11.21
C LEU A 192 38.61 -5.57 -11.65
N ILE A 193 39.50 -5.17 -10.74
CA ILE A 193 40.61 -4.24 -11.03
C ILE A 193 41.55 -4.85 -12.08
N LYS A 194 41.89 -6.13 -11.95
CA LYS A 194 42.73 -6.86 -12.92
C LYS A 194 42.13 -6.92 -14.32
N ALA A 195 40.81 -7.10 -14.39
CA ALA A 195 40.09 -7.12 -15.65
C ALA A 195 39.87 -5.70 -16.24
N ASP A 196 40.36 -4.64 -15.57
CA ASP A 196 40.25 -3.24 -15.97
C ASP A 196 38.80 -2.78 -16.20
N LEU A 197 37.87 -3.32 -15.40
CA LEU A 197 36.44 -3.04 -15.56
C LEU A 197 36.07 -1.67 -14.97
N ASP A 198 34.97 -1.12 -15.48
CA ASP A 198 34.32 0.07 -14.90
C ASP A 198 33.44 -0.35 -13.71
N PRO A 199 33.70 0.14 -12.48
CA PRO A 199 32.89 -0.22 -11.31
C PRO A 199 31.40 0.17 -11.43
N SER A 200 31.06 1.11 -12.32
CA SER A 200 29.69 1.57 -12.57
C SER A 200 28.96 0.71 -13.61
N LYS A 201 29.70 -0.08 -14.38
CA LYS A 201 29.17 -0.89 -15.48
C LYS A 201 30.04 -2.11 -15.71
N LEU A 202 29.83 -3.12 -14.88
CA LEU A 202 30.55 -4.38 -14.95
C LEU A 202 30.03 -5.26 -16.07
N ASP A 203 30.93 -5.68 -16.95
CA ASP A 203 30.67 -6.77 -17.89
C ASP A 203 30.77 -8.13 -17.18
N PRO A 204 29.97 -9.15 -17.56
CA PRO A 204 30.01 -10.46 -16.92
C PRO A 204 31.38 -11.15 -16.95
N LEU A 205 31.93 -11.47 -15.78
CA LEU A 205 33.19 -12.21 -15.66
C LEU A 205 32.94 -13.73 -15.61
N LYS A 206 32.96 -14.37 -16.79
CA LYS A 206 32.70 -15.81 -16.95
C LYS A 206 33.55 -16.74 -16.09
N GLY A 207 34.76 -16.32 -15.67
CA GLY A 207 35.66 -17.12 -14.84
C GLY A 207 35.66 -16.80 -13.34
N SER A 208 34.90 -15.81 -12.88
CA SER A 208 34.93 -15.37 -11.48
C SER A 208 33.81 -16.01 -10.66
N GLU A 209 34.12 -16.93 -9.76
CA GLU A 209 33.14 -17.51 -8.82
C GLU A 209 32.46 -16.42 -7.97
N TYR A 210 33.25 -15.44 -7.50
CA TYR A 210 32.76 -14.35 -6.66
C TYR A 210 31.74 -13.47 -7.40
N TYR A 211 31.97 -13.17 -8.69
CA TYR A 211 31.01 -12.45 -9.51
C TYR A 211 29.69 -13.22 -9.62
N HIS A 212 29.72 -14.51 -9.98
CA HIS A 212 28.50 -15.31 -10.13
C HIS A 212 27.74 -15.45 -8.81
N ARG A 213 28.47 -15.64 -7.70
CA ARG A 213 27.87 -15.68 -6.36
C ARG A 213 27.21 -14.35 -6.00
N ALA A 214 27.90 -13.23 -6.21
CA ALA A 214 27.35 -11.89 -5.97
C ALA A 214 26.08 -11.63 -6.79
N VAL A 215 26.08 -12.00 -8.07
CA VAL A 215 24.90 -11.90 -8.94
C VAL A 215 23.74 -12.75 -8.43
N ALA A 216 23.98 -14.01 -8.06
CA ALA A 216 22.93 -14.90 -7.56
C ALA A 216 22.32 -14.38 -6.24
N LEU A 217 23.15 -13.84 -5.35
CA LEU A 217 22.70 -13.23 -4.10
C LEU A 217 21.88 -11.97 -4.35
N LEU A 218 22.34 -11.11 -5.26
CA LEU A 218 21.60 -9.90 -5.64
C LEU A 218 20.27 -10.24 -6.32
N GLN A 219 20.22 -11.31 -7.12
CA GLN A 219 18.97 -11.83 -7.70
C GLN A 219 17.98 -12.27 -6.63
N HIS A 220 18.46 -12.94 -5.58
CA HIS A 220 17.64 -13.30 -4.43
C HIS A 220 17.10 -12.06 -3.71
N GLU A 221 17.95 -11.07 -3.39
CA GLU A 221 17.50 -9.81 -2.79
C GLU A 221 16.49 -9.05 -3.67
N TYR A 222 16.66 -9.10 -5.00
CA TYR A 222 15.72 -8.50 -5.95
C TYR A 222 14.34 -9.19 -5.93
N GLN A 223 14.30 -10.53 -5.81
CA GLN A 223 13.05 -11.27 -5.66
C GLN A 223 12.33 -10.88 -4.37
N GLU A 224 13.06 -10.75 -3.25
CA GLU A 224 12.49 -10.30 -1.98
C GLU A 224 11.98 -8.87 -2.07
N TYR A 225 12.74 -7.98 -2.70
CA TYR A 225 12.31 -6.61 -3.00
C TYR A 225 10.99 -6.57 -3.80
N LYS A 226 10.84 -7.41 -4.84
CA LYS A 226 9.58 -7.50 -5.61
C LYS A 226 8.42 -7.98 -4.73
N GLN A 227 8.65 -8.89 -3.80
CA GLN A 227 7.64 -9.30 -2.82
C GLN A 227 7.28 -8.16 -1.86
N MET A 228 8.26 -7.36 -1.44
CA MET A 228 8.04 -6.17 -0.61
C MET A 228 7.15 -5.13 -1.28
N LEU A 229 7.37 -4.86 -2.57
CA LEU A 229 6.52 -3.94 -3.34
C LEU A 229 5.02 -4.31 -3.30
N ASN A 230 4.69 -5.60 -3.29
CA ASN A 230 3.29 -6.06 -3.33
C ASN A 230 2.50 -5.73 -2.05
N HIS A 231 3.18 -5.57 -0.91
CA HIS A 231 2.53 -5.32 0.37
C HIS A 231 2.91 -3.97 1.00
N ALA A 232 3.85 -3.26 0.39
CA ALA A 232 4.19 -1.90 0.79
C ALA A 232 3.07 -0.91 0.46
N LEU A 233 2.98 0.14 1.27
CA LEU A 233 2.15 1.29 0.96
C LEU A 233 2.93 2.21 0.02
N THR A 234 2.50 2.27 -1.24
CA THR A 234 3.05 3.18 -2.25
C THR A 234 2.13 4.39 -2.43
N VAL A 235 2.70 5.59 -2.23
CA VAL A 235 1.98 6.86 -2.34
C VAL A 235 2.87 7.93 -2.95
N GLN A 236 2.29 9.06 -3.36
CA GLN A 236 3.02 10.24 -3.80
C GLN A 236 2.95 11.30 -2.70
N LEU A 237 4.11 11.82 -2.30
CA LEU A 237 4.27 12.80 -1.25
C LEU A 237 4.88 14.08 -1.81
N GLN A 238 4.46 15.22 -1.29
CA GLN A 238 4.95 16.53 -1.67
C GLN A 238 5.99 17.00 -0.65
N LEU A 239 7.27 16.98 -1.02
CA LEU A 239 8.39 17.33 -0.14
C LEU A 239 9.02 18.68 -0.51
N PRO A 240 9.58 19.41 0.48
CA PRO A 240 10.32 20.64 0.23
C PRO A 240 11.64 20.35 -0.52
N LEU A 241 11.92 21.17 -1.52
CA LEU A 241 13.24 21.23 -2.16
C LEU A 241 14.17 22.04 -1.28
N LYS A 242 15.36 21.50 -1.03
CA LYS A 242 16.38 22.10 -0.17
C LYS A 242 16.70 23.53 -0.61
N ASP A 243 16.81 24.41 0.37
CA ASP A 243 17.16 25.83 0.20
C ASP A 243 16.19 26.63 -0.71
N THR A 244 14.95 26.16 -0.86
CA THR A 244 13.91 26.86 -1.63
C THR A 244 12.53 26.79 -0.95
N ASN A 245 11.61 27.66 -1.38
CA ASN A 245 10.19 27.57 -1.00
C ASN A 245 9.37 26.66 -1.92
N ARG A 246 10.02 25.94 -2.84
CA ARG A 246 9.35 25.06 -3.79
C ARG A 246 9.23 23.66 -3.22
N LYS A 247 8.18 22.96 -3.64
CA LYS A 247 7.95 21.57 -3.29
C LYS A 247 7.94 20.72 -4.56
N ILE A 248 8.33 19.47 -4.43
CA ILE A 248 8.30 18.49 -5.51
C ILE A 248 7.48 17.27 -5.07
N LEU A 249 6.71 16.73 -5.99
CA LEU A 249 5.99 15.48 -5.79
C LEU A 249 6.94 14.30 -6.06
N VAL A 250 7.07 13.39 -5.10
CA VAL A 250 7.91 12.20 -5.22
C VAL A 250 7.14 10.93 -4.91
N ASP A 251 7.57 9.82 -5.50
CA ASP A 251 7.08 8.49 -5.14
C ASP A 251 7.69 8.04 -3.81
N ALA A 252 6.84 7.54 -2.93
CA ALA A 252 7.16 7.08 -1.59
C ALA A 252 6.85 5.60 -1.42
N PHE A 253 7.77 4.90 -0.77
CA PHE A 253 7.64 3.50 -0.40
C PHE A 253 7.68 3.38 1.12
N LEU A 254 6.58 2.88 1.72
CA LEU A 254 6.46 2.71 3.16
C LEU A 254 6.14 1.26 3.47
N VAL A 255 6.97 0.60 4.28
CA VAL A 255 6.84 -0.84 4.56
C VAL A 255 7.16 -1.18 6.01
N LYS A 256 6.50 -2.22 6.52
CA LYS A 256 6.83 -2.87 7.77
C LYS A 256 7.42 -4.24 7.46
N GLU A 257 8.72 -4.41 7.67
CA GLU A 257 9.48 -5.59 7.26
C GLU A 257 10.44 -6.05 8.36
N ARG A 258 10.55 -7.36 8.58
CA ARG A 258 11.44 -7.96 9.59
C ARG A 258 12.83 -8.25 9.05
N LYS A 259 12.95 -8.50 7.75
CA LYS A 259 14.24 -8.77 7.11
C LYS A 259 14.94 -7.46 6.73
N HIS A 260 16.23 -7.36 7.07
CA HIS A 260 17.06 -6.26 6.60
C HIS A 260 17.66 -6.65 5.25
N LEU A 261 17.45 -5.81 4.24
CA LEU A 261 18.03 -5.99 2.90
C LEU A 261 18.84 -4.74 2.55
N GLY A 262 20.14 -4.93 2.37
CA GLY A 262 21.07 -3.83 2.18
C GLY A 262 20.90 -3.06 0.87
N THR A 263 20.36 -3.73 -0.17
CA THR A 263 20.24 -3.16 -1.53
C THR A 263 18.84 -2.63 -1.85
N VAL A 264 17.86 -2.78 -0.96
CA VAL A 264 16.47 -2.33 -1.21
C VAL A 264 16.40 -0.85 -1.55
N LYS A 265 17.19 -0.01 -0.88
CA LYS A 265 17.27 1.43 -1.19
C LYS A 265 17.69 1.64 -2.65
N VAL A 266 18.67 0.89 -3.14
CA VAL A 266 19.19 0.99 -4.51
C VAL A 266 18.11 0.59 -5.52
N PHE A 267 17.45 -0.55 -5.30
CA PHE A 267 16.36 -1.02 -6.18
C PHE A 267 15.22 0.01 -6.22
N LEU A 268 14.80 0.53 -5.07
CA LEU A 268 13.74 1.53 -4.98
C LEU A 268 14.06 2.80 -5.75
N ARG A 269 15.28 3.34 -5.61
CA ARG A 269 15.68 4.58 -6.31
C ARG A 269 15.82 4.39 -7.83
N ASN A 270 16.06 3.16 -8.28
CA ASN A 270 16.20 2.81 -9.71
C ASN A 270 14.94 2.16 -10.30
N ASP A 271 13.85 2.02 -9.55
CA ASP A 271 12.62 1.39 -10.05
C ASP A 271 11.80 2.32 -10.95
N LEU A 272 12.16 2.35 -12.23
CA LEU A 272 11.44 3.11 -13.25
C LEU A 272 10.13 2.43 -13.67
N GLU A 273 9.92 1.16 -13.32
CA GLU A 273 8.75 0.40 -13.76
C GLU A 273 7.55 0.63 -12.85
N ASN A 274 7.73 0.46 -11.53
CA ASN A 274 6.63 0.45 -10.57
C ASN A 274 6.42 1.82 -9.90
N SER A 275 7.37 2.75 -10.03
CA SER A 275 7.15 4.15 -9.63
C SER A 275 6.21 4.85 -10.63
N TRP A 276 5.30 5.69 -10.13
CA TRP A 276 4.36 6.43 -10.97
C TRP A 276 5.07 7.52 -11.79
N SER A 277 6.02 8.22 -11.17
CA SER A 277 6.81 9.27 -11.82
C SER A 277 7.86 8.75 -12.81
N LYS A 278 8.09 7.42 -12.84
CA LYS A 278 9.14 6.77 -13.66
C LYS A 278 10.55 7.27 -13.33
N LYS A 279 10.79 7.64 -12.06
CA LYS A 279 12.08 8.16 -11.56
C LYS A 279 12.59 7.40 -10.32
N GLY A 280 11.95 6.29 -9.98
CA GLY A 280 12.17 5.56 -8.74
C GLY A 280 11.43 6.18 -7.56
N PHE A 281 11.36 5.43 -6.46
CA PHE A 281 10.84 5.92 -5.19
C PHE A 281 11.91 6.79 -4.56
N ALA A 282 11.70 8.11 -4.44
CA ALA A 282 12.67 9.01 -3.83
C ALA A 282 12.47 9.16 -2.31
N PHE A 283 11.33 8.73 -1.77
CA PHE A 283 11.07 8.66 -0.32
C PHE A 283 10.94 7.20 0.11
N MET A 284 11.58 6.82 1.22
CA MET A 284 11.51 5.47 1.78
C MET A 284 11.31 5.55 3.29
N ALA A 285 10.34 4.82 3.83
CA ALA A 285 10.18 4.63 5.26
C ALA A 285 10.05 3.14 5.58
N VAL A 286 10.92 2.62 6.43
CA VAL A 286 10.98 1.20 6.80
C VAL A 286 10.82 1.08 8.29
N HIS A 287 9.95 0.17 8.72
CA HIS A 287 9.81 -0.23 10.12
C HIS A 287 10.11 -1.71 10.31
N ASN A 288 11.11 -2.02 11.12
CA ASN A 288 11.46 -3.35 11.57
C ASN A 288 11.16 -3.54 13.07
N PRO A 289 10.05 -4.22 13.43
CA PRO A 289 9.66 -4.45 14.81
C PRO A 289 10.65 -5.28 15.63
N ASP A 290 11.49 -6.08 14.98
CA ASP A 290 12.44 -6.95 15.68
C ASP A 290 13.71 -6.19 16.12
N LEU A 291 13.89 -4.95 15.62
CA LEU A 291 15.04 -4.09 15.92
C LEU A 291 14.71 -2.97 16.91
N VAL A 292 13.57 -3.02 17.60
CA VAL A 292 13.07 -1.92 18.44
C VAL A 292 14.13 -1.43 19.43
N GLY A 293 14.40 -0.12 19.36
CA GLY A 293 15.35 0.56 20.23
C GLY A 293 16.83 0.34 19.89
N THR A 294 17.14 -0.28 18.75
CA THR A 294 18.51 -0.26 18.19
C THR A 294 18.84 1.06 17.49
N GLY A 295 17.80 1.84 17.15
CA GLY A 295 17.86 3.04 16.32
C GLY A 295 17.72 2.78 14.82
N SER A 296 17.64 1.51 14.43
CA SER A 296 17.39 1.05 13.05
C SER A 296 16.01 0.41 12.89
N ASP A 297 15.16 0.48 13.92
CA ASP A 297 13.80 -0.03 13.89
C ASP A 297 12.88 0.82 13.03
N ILE A 298 12.97 2.15 13.09
CA ILE A 298 12.28 3.03 12.13
C ILE A 298 13.33 3.88 11.44
N THR A 299 13.38 3.77 10.12
CA THR A 299 14.26 4.57 9.27
C THR A 299 13.45 5.24 8.17
N VAL A 300 13.57 6.56 8.06
CA VAL A 300 12.99 7.36 6.98
C VAL A 300 14.14 7.97 6.19
N SER A 301 14.14 7.86 4.87
CA SER A 301 15.22 8.39 4.04
C SER A 301 14.73 8.90 2.71
N VAL A 302 15.44 9.90 2.19
CA VAL A 302 15.19 10.48 0.86
C VAL A 302 16.36 10.24 -0.09
N ASP A 303 16.09 10.34 -1.39
CA ASP A 303 17.10 10.33 -2.44
C ASP A 303 17.77 11.71 -2.50
N THR A 304 19.08 11.74 -2.19
CA THR A 304 19.88 12.98 -2.15
C THR A 304 19.99 13.63 -3.52
N SER A 305 19.93 12.85 -4.61
CA SER A 305 20.00 13.36 -5.99
C SER A 305 18.79 14.22 -6.38
N VAL A 306 17.66 14.07 -5.68
CA VAL A 306 16.44 14.86 -5.94
C VAL A 306 16.49 16.22 -5.23
N GLY A 307 17.42 16.42 -4.30
CA GLY A 307 17.58 17.69 -3.59
C GLY A 307 16.47 17.98 -2.58
N VAL A 308 15.84 16.94 -2.01
CA VAL A 308 14.81 17.06 -0.94
C VAL A 308 15.43 16.80 0.44
N HIS A 309 14.73 17.18 1.50
CA HIS A 309 15.16 16.96 2.89
C HIS A 309 13.97 16.67 3.83
N LEU A 310 14.28 16.15 5.02
CA LEU A 310 13.32 15.68 6.03
C LEU A 310 13.30 16.56 7.29
N LYS A 311 13.77 17.81 7.19
CA LYS A 311 13.90 18.70 8.37
C LYS A 311 12.56 18.93 9.06
N GLU A 312 11.50 19.23 8.30
CA GLU A 312 10.16 19.43 8.86
C GLU A 312 9.64 18.19 9.59
N LEU A 313 9.92 16.99 9.07
CA LEU A 313 9.56 15.74 9.71
C LEU A 313 10.36 15.53 10.99
N TRP A 314 11.66 15.80 10.99
CA TRP A 314 12.49 15.71 12.19
C TRP A 314 12.00 16.66 13.29
N ASP A 315 11.75 17.94 12.94
CA ASP A 315 11.24 18.95 13.88
C ASP A 315 9.90 18.47 14.49
N LYS A 316 9.00 17.92 13.65
CA LYS A 316 7.70 17.40 14.09
C LYS A 316 7.81 16.19 15.00
N LEU A 317 8.70 15.25 14.68
CA LEU A 317 8.92 14.05 15.49
C LEU A 317 9.54 14.42 16.85
N GLU A 318 10.49 15.35 16.90
CA GLU A 318 11.07 15.82 18.16
C GLU A 318 10.05 16.57 19.03
N GLU A 319 9.16 17.38 18.42
CA GLU A 319 8.03 18.01 19.11
C GLU A 319 7.13 16.93 19.73
N MET A 320 6.70 15.94 18.93
CA MET A 320 5.81 14.87 19.41
C MET A 320 6.46 13.96 20.46
N GLU A 321 7.76 13.72 20.39
CA GLU A 321 8.49 13.06 21.47
C GLU A 321 8.36 13.87 22.76
N ASN A 322 8.67 15.17 22.73
CA ASN A 322 8.59 16.01 23.92
C ASN A 322 7.18 16.00 24.54
N ASP A 323 6.14 16.03 23.70
CA ASP A 323 4.75 15.92 24.13
C ASP A 323 4.45 14.57 24.80
N LYS A 324 4.83 13.45 24.17
CA LYS A 324 4.57 12.10 24.71
C LYS A 324 5.37 11.75 25.95
N TRP A 325 6.54 12.37 26.11
CA TRP A 325 7.34 12.23 27.33
C TRP A 325 6.83 13.10 28.48
N GLU A 326 5.88 14.01 28.23
CA GLU A 326 5.23 14.87 29.25
C GLU A 326 6.27 15.62 30.12
N GLY A 327 7.33 16.14 29.48
CA GLY A 327 8.42 16.85 30.17
C GLY A 327 9.45 15.95 30.88
N ASN A 328 9.28 14.63 30.87
CA ASN A 328 10.20 13.66 31.48
C ASN A 328 11.22 13.08 30.49
N ARG A 329 11.39 13.70 29.32
CA ARG A 329 12.31 13.24 28.29
C ARG A 329 13.75 13.33 28.83
N PRO A 330 14.54 12.24 28.82
CA PRO A 330 15.89 12.27 29.37
C PRO A 330 16.82 13.22 28.60
N THR A 331 17.57 14.06 29.32
CA THR A 331 18.47 15.10 28.76
C THR A 331 19.87 15.10 29.35
N CYS A 332 20.22 14.09 30.15
CA CYS A 332 21.43 14.09 30.98
C CYS A 332 22.75 14.02 30.20
N LYS A 333 22.77 13.37 29.03
CA LYS A 333 23.92 13.29 28.13
C LYS A 333 23.45 13.44 26.68
N PRO A 334 23.19 14.68 26.22
CA PRO A 334 22.67 14.90 24.89
C PRO A 334 23.59 14.29 23.83
N ARG A 335 23.01 13.57 22.87
CA ARG A 335 23.79 12.98 21.77
C ARG A 335 24.52 14.02 20.94
N TYR A 336 23.95 15.22 20.85
CA TYR A 336 24.48 16.33 20.06
C TYR A 336 25.03 17.42 20.97
N THR A 337 26.22 17.91 20.67
CA THR A 337 26.92 18.94 21.45
C THR A 337 26.52 20.37 21.05
N ASP A 338 25.78 20.53 19.95
CA ASP A 338 25.42 21.81 19.34
C ASP A 338 24.01 22.31 19.73
N LEU A 339 23.45 21.76 20.81
CA LEU A 339 22.17 22.17 21.43
C LEU A 339 20.94 22.09 20.51
N ARG A 340 21.02 21.47 19.34
CA ARG A 340 19.86 21.30 18.45
C ARG A 340 18.76 20.40 19.04
N SER A 341 19.15 19.50 19.94
CA SER A 341 18.24 18.79 20.83
C SER A 341 18.95 18.56 22.16
N MET A 342 18.22 18.75 23.25
CA MET A 342 18.71 18.49 24.61
C MET A 342 18.52 17.02 25.00
N ALA A 343 17.82 16.22 24.19
CA ALA A 343 17.54 14.83 24.51
C ALA A 343 18.81 13.97 24.49
N THR A 344 18.89 13.00 25.40
CA THR A 344 19.96 12.01 25.43
C THR A 344 20.01 11.21 24.13
N GLU A 345 18.86 10.74 23.64
CA GLU A 345 18.71 10.09 22.33
C GLU A 345 17.60 10.81 21.54
N PRO A 346 17.92 11.85 20.76
CA PRO A 346 17.00 12.44 19.80
C PRO A 346 16.89 11.57 18.55
N TRP A 347 15.90 11.85 17.70
CA TRP A 347 15.86 11.31 16.35
C TRP A 347 17.17 11.62 15.62
N TYR A 348 17.75 10.61 14.99
CA TYR A 348 18.97 10.76 14.20
C TYR A 348 18.69 11.66 12.99
N ASP A 349 19.58 12.59 12.67
CA ASP A 349 19.36 13.60 11.61
C ASP A 349 20.52 13.73 10.60
N GLU A 350 21.46 12.77 10.66
CA GLU A 350 22.65 12.75 9.80
C GLU A 350 23.44 14.07 9.85
N ASN A 351 23.67 14.60 11.05
CA ASN A 351 24.45 15.81 11.29
C ASN A 351 23.93 17.03 10.48
N LYS A 352 22.62 17.30 10.59
CA LYS A 352 21.89 18.42 9.93
C LYS A 352 21.73 18.28 8.42
N LYS A 353 22.07 17.14 7.83
CA LYS A 353 21.73 16.88 6.42
C LYS A 353 20.24 16.60 6.26
N TYR A 354 19.60 16.00 7.26
CA TYR A 354 18.18 15.63 7.25
C TYR A 354 17.78 14.77 6.04
N THR A 355 18.70 13.95 5.54
CA THR A 355 18.47 13.04 4.40
C THR A 355 18.09 11.64 4.84
N ILE A 356 18.45 11.29 6.07
CA ILE A 356 18.06 10.06 6.77
C ILE A 356 17.67 10.43 8.20
N LEU A 357 16.51 9.94 8.63
CA LEU A 357 16.06 9.96 10.01
C LEU A 357 16.01 8.54 10.56
N GLY A 358 16.55 8.34 11.76
CA GLY A 358 16.53 7.07 12.48
C GLY A 358 15.92 7.25 13.86
N ALA A 359 15.15 6.26 14.31
CA ALA A 359 14.53 6.30 15.64
C ALA A 359 15.57 6.46 16.76
N PRO A 360 15.20 7.11 17.88
CA PRO A 360 16.00 7.12 19.10
C PRO A 360 16.39 5.70 19.58
N LYS A 361 17.65 5.53 19.99
CA LYS A 361 18.14 4.27 20.57
C LYS A 361 17.63 4.08 22.00
N LYS A 362 17.70 2.84 22.52
CA LYS A 362 17.50 2.59 23.95
C LYS A 362 18.44 3.46 24.77
N LEU A 363 17.89 3.98 25.86
CA LEU A 363 18.61 4.76 26.84
C LEU A 363 19.56 3.85 27.63
N PRO A 364 20.60 4.40 28.27
CA PRO A 364 21.54 3.63 29.09
C PRO A 364 20.88 2.84 30.23
N ASP A 365 19.71 3.29 30.71
CA ASP A 365 18.92 2.62 31.76
C ASP A 365 18.02 1.48 31.23
N GLY A 366 18.10 1.18 29.92
CA GLY A 366 17.35 0.11 29.26
C GLY A 366 15.94 0.51 28.77
N ARG A 367 15.46 1.70 29.09
CA ARG A 367 14.18 2.21 28.54
C ARG A 367 14.31 2.51 27.05
N MET A 368 13.18 2.47 26.34
CA MET A 368 13.13 2.88 24.93
C MET A 368 13.42 4.39 24.82
N GLY A 369 14.22 4.80 23.83
CA GLY A 369 14.47 6.22 23.60
C GLY A 369 13.35 6.95 22.87
N SER A 370 12.52 6.21 22.14
CA SER A 370 11.36 6.72 21.41
C SER A 370 10.08 6.41 22.18
N ALA A 371 9.25 7.42 22.44
CA ALA A 371 7.87 7.22 22.89
C ALA A 371 6.90 7.10 21.70
N LEU A 372 7.37 7.43 20.48
CA LEU A 372 6.59 7.32 19.25
C LEU A 372 6.55 5.88 18.73
N LYS A 373 5.40 5.54 18.15
CA LYS A 373 5.12 4.29 17.44
C LYS A 373 5.12 4.55 15.94
N TRP A 374 5.18 3.47 15.17
CA TRP A 374 5.13 3.52 13.70
C TRP A 374 3.93 4.31 13.14
N ASP A 375 2.74 4.13 13.71
CA ASP A 375 1.55 4.85 13.24
C ASP A 375 1.66 6.37 13.49
N ASP A 376 2.35 6.81 14.54
CA ASP A 376 2.61 8.23 14.80
C ASP A 376 3.53 8.81 13.71
N VAL A 377 4.55 8.06 13.31
CA VAL A 377 5.48 8.45 12.23
C VAL A 377 4.74 8.53 10.89
N LEU A 378 3.92 7.53 10.55
CA LEU A 378 3.11 7.53 9.33
C LEU A 378 2.13 8.70 9.28
N GLN A 379 1.46 9.00 10.41
CA GLN A 379 0.56 10.14 10.52
C GLN A 379 1.31 11.46 10.32
N SER A 380 2.49 11.60 10.94
CA SER A 380 3.34 12.79 10.81
C SER A 380 3.79 13.03 9.36
N ILE A 381 4.23 11.97 8.68
CA ILE A 381 4.59 12.00 7.25
C ILE A 381 3.38 12.48 6.43
N TRP A 382 2.20 11.95 6.71
CA TRP A 382 1.00 12.29 5.95
C TRP A 382 0.55 13.74 6.19
N GLU A 383 0.48 14.19 7.43
CA GLU A 383 0.13 15.58 7.78
C GLU A 383 1.09 16.59 7.15
N LEU A 384 2.38 16.25 7.06
CA LEU A 384 3.39 17.14 6.51
C LEU A 384 3.45 17.14 4.99
N TYR A 385 3.25 15.99 4.35
CA TYR A 385 3.62 15.80 2.94
C TYR A 385 2.49 15.27 2.05
N HIS A 386 1.24 15.17 2.51
CA HIS A 386 0.15 14.78 1.61
C HIS A 386 -0.01 15.79 0.46
N PRO A 387 -0.31 15.34 -0.77
CA PRO A 387 -0.26 16.19 -1.97
C PRO A 387 -1.35 17.28 -2.01
N ALA A 388 -2.33 17.21 -1.11
CA ALA A 388 -3.41 18.19 -0.99
C ALA A 388 -3.23 19.17 0.19
N LYS A 389 -2.05 19.19 0.84
CA LYS A 389 -1.80 20.00 2.06
C LYS A 389 -2.01 21.48 1.85
N ASP A 390 -1.58 21.99 0.71
CA ASP A 390 -1.68 23.41 0.38
C ASP A 390 -2.87 23.73 -0.53
N LEU A 391 -3.59 22.69 -1.00
CA LEU A 391 -4.75 22.85 -1.86
C LEU A 391 -5.88 23.47 -1.05
N ARG A 392 -6.26 24.69 -1.42
CA ARG A 392 -7.39 25.37 -0.82
C ARG A 392 -8.54 25.50 -1.81
N VAL A 393 -9.73 25.23 -1.29
CA VAL A 393 -10.97 25.25 -2.05
C VAL A 393 -12.03 26.03 -1.29
N SER A 394 -12.99 26.55 -2.04
CA SER A 394 -14.21 27.10 -1.48
C SER A 394 -15.35 26.10 -1.66
N ALA A 395 -16.13 25.89 -0.60
CA ALA A 395 -17.27 25.00 -0.65
C ALA A 395 -18.44 25.69 -1.37
N ALA A 396 -19.11 24.96 -2.27
CA ALA A 396 -20.35 25.45 -2.86
C ALA A 396 -21.45 25.51 -1.79
N VAL A 397 -22.27 26.57 -1.80
CA VAL A 397 -23.42 26.73 -0.89
C VAL A 397 -24.72 26.54 -1.69
N SER A 398 -25.69 25.85 -1.11
CA SER A 398 -27.02 25.72 -1.73
C SER A 398 -27.80 27.03 -1.63
N GLY A 399 -28.06 27.67 -2.77
CA GLY A 399 -28.92 28.84 -2.87
C GLY A 399 -28.31 29.88 -3.81
N GLY A 400 -28.96 30.10 -4.96
CA GLY A 400 -28.46 30.95 -6.05
C GLY A 400 -27.87 32.28 -5.58
N GLY A 401 -26.61 32.47 -5.94
CA GLY A 401 -25.77 33.59 -5.54
C GLY A 401 -24.34 33.07 -5.36
N GLU A 402 -23.38 33.69 -6.02
CA GLU A 402 -21.95 33.34 -6.05
C GLU A 402 -21.24 33.43 -4.69
N SER A 403 -21.85 33.02 -3.58
CA SER A 403 -21.20 33.06 -2.26
C SER A 403 -20.52 31.72 -1.97
N TYR A 404 -19.37 31.51 -2.58
CA TYR A 404 -18.34 30.64 -2.05
C TYR A 404 -17.84 31.26 -0.74
N ILE A 405 -18.17 30.67 0.41
CA ILE A 405 -17.80 31.22 1.72
C ILE A 405 -16.51 30.53 2.18
N GLY A 406 -15.45 31.31 2.38
CA GLY A 406 -14.21 30.86 3.00
C GLY A 406 -13.30 29.99 2.11
N THR A 407 -12.14 29.69 2.68
CA THR A 407 -11.04 28.98 2.05
C THR A 407 -10.67 27.81 2.97
N TYR A 408 -10.92 26.58 2.53
CA TYR A 408 -10.81 25.36 3.33
C TYR A 408 -9.95 24.31 2.64
N LEU A 409 -9.50 23.30 3.39
CA LEU A 409 -9.07 22.03 2.81
C LEU A 409 -10.28 21.23 2.33
N VAL A 410 -10.07 20.38 1.32
CA VAL A 410 -11.15 19.56 0.74
C VAL A 410 -11.84 18.68 1.79
N HIS A 411 -11.09 18.10 2.73
CA HIS A 411 -11.65 17.24 3.79
C HIS A 411 -12.36 18.01 4.91
N GLU A 412 -12.25 19.34 4.95
CA GLU A 412 -12.95 20.21 5.89
C GLU A 412 -14.30 20.69 5.32
N CYS A 413 -14.51 20.53 4.02
CA CYS A 413 -15.73 20.96 3.35
C CYS A 413 -16.93 20.10 3.76
N LYS A 414 -18.07 20.78 3.99
CA LYS A 414 -19.34 20.11 4.27
C LYS A 414 -19.99 19.64 2.97
N PRO A 415 -20.55 18.42 2.94
CA PRO A 415 -21.29 17.97 1.77
C PRO A 415 -22.56 18.80 1.57
N LEU A 416 -22.92 19.06 0.30
CA LEU A 416 -24.18 19.69 -0.11
C LEU A 416 -25.38 18.80 0.18
N ILE A 417 -25.21 17.48 0.04
CA ILE A 417 -26.22 16.47 0.34
C ILE A 417 -25.56 15.43 1.23
N SER A 418 -26.22 15.10 2.35
CA SER A 418 -25.79 14.04 3.25
C SER A 418 -27.01 13.21 3.67
N ASP A 419 -27.19 12.05 3.05
CA ASP A 419 -28.22 11.09 3.39
C ASP A 419 -27.68 10.06 4.39
N ARG A 420 -28.16 10.13 5.63
CA ARG A 420 -27.74 9.22 6.71
C ARG A 420 -28.32 7.82 6.59
N LYS A 421 -29.48 7.67 5.93
CA LYS A 421 -30.20 6.39 5.81
C LYS A 421 -29.43 5.43 4.89
N TYR A 422 -28.96 5.95 3.75
CA TYR A 422 -28.26 5.20 2.72
C TYR A 422 -26.75 5.43 2.72
N GLN A 423 -26.26 6.27 3.65
CA GLN A 423 -24.85 6.65 3.77
C GLN A 423 -24.29 7.20 2.46
N LYS A 424 -25.07 8.06 1.80
CA LYS A 424 -24.68 8.70 0.53
C LYS A 424 -24.45 10.19 0.75
N GLN A 425 -23.41 10.73 0.12
CA GLN A 425 -23.19 12.17 0.14
C GLN A 425 -22.74 12.73 -1.20
N PHE A 426 -23.01 14.01 -1.39
CA PHE A 426 -22.56 14.78 -2.54
C PHE A 426 -21.85 16.03 -2.04
N MET A 427 -20.64 16.25 -2.50
CA MET A 427 -19.82 17.42 -2.19
C MET A 427 -19.48 18.13 -3.50
N ALA A 428 -19.52 19.46 -3.48
CA ALA A 428 -19.04 20.27 -4.59
C ALA A 428 -18.13 21.36 -4.05
N VAL A 429 -16.95 21.47 -4.64
CA VAL A 429 -15.92 22.43 -4.26
C VAL A 429 -15.41 23.15 -5.50
N LYS A 430 -14.94 24.37 -5.31
CA LYS A 430 -14.31 25.18 -6.35
C LYS A 430 -12.92 25.57 -5.90
N TRP A 431 -11.97 25.55 -6.83
CA TRP A 431 -10.63 26.06 -6.54
C TRP A 431 -10.67 27.54 -6.12
N ASP A 432 -10.01 27.88 -5.01
CA ASP A 432 -9.77 29.26 -4.61
C ASP A 432 -8.88 30.03 -5.61
N HIS A 433 -9.47 31.06 -6.22
CA HIS A 433 -8.85 31.96 -7.18
C HIS A 433 -7.62 32.73 -6.68
N SER A 434 -7.41 32.82 -5.37
CA SER A 434 -6.24 33.50 -4.80
C SER A 434 -4.93 32.72 -5.03
N GLN A 435 -5.02 31.44 -5.43
CA GLN A 435 -3.88 30.54 -5.64
C GLN A 435 -3.48 30.36 -7.12
N LYS A 436 -3.52 31.43 -7.94
CA LYS A 436 -3.35 31.38 -9.41
C LYS A 436 -2.07 30.70 -9.94
N ASP A 437 -1.02 30.60 -9.12
CA ASP A 437 0.28 30.02 -9.51
C ASP A 437 0.43 28.54 -9.12
N GLN A 438 -0.59 27.93 -8.51
CA GLN A 438 -0.55 26.52 -8.13
C GLN A 438 -1.17 25.66 -9.24
N SER A 439 -0.47 24.60 -9.66
CA SER A 439 -1.01 23.56 -10.54
C SER A 439 -1.34 22.32 -9.71
N ILE A 440 -2.55 21.76 -9.84
CA ILE A 440 -2.87 20.47 -9.21
C ILE A 440 -2.30 19.35 -10.07
N ILE A 441 -1.43 18.54 -9.47
CA ILE A 441 -0.94 17.31 -10.08
C ILE A 441 -1.87 16.16 -9.65
N MET A 442 -2.60 15.59 -10.60
CA MET A 442 -3.52 14.46 -10.37
C MET A 442 -2.81 13.11 -10.29
N SER A 443 -1.99 12.94 -9.26
CA SER A 443 -1.35 11.65 -8.95
C SER A 443 -2.36 10.61 -8.44
N PRO A 444 -2.02 9.30 -8.50
CA PRO A 444 -2.78 8.23 -7.85
C PRO A 444 -3.20 8.59 -6.42
N THR A 445 -2.26 9.08 -5.61
CA THR A 445 -2.52 9.44 -4.21
C THR A 445 -3.47 10.62 -4.08
N MET A 446 -3.36 11.64 -4.94
CA MET A 446 -4.31 12.77 -4.97
C MET A 446 -5.73 12.28 -5.28
N LYS A 447 -5.90 11.44 -6.31
CA LYS A 447 -7.20 10.88 -6.68
C LYS A 447 -7.81 10.04 -5.55
N ARG A 448 -7.01 9.19 -4.91
CA ARG A 448 -7.44 8.37 -3.77
C ARG A 448 -7.83 9.24 -2.56
N TYR A 449 -7.09 10.31 -2.28
CA TYR A 449 -7.45 11.29 -1.25
C TYR A 449 -8.79 11.97 -1.53
N LEU A 450 -9.01 12.43 -2.76
CA LEU A 450 -10.27 13.05 -3.17
C LEU A 450 -11.44 12.06 -3.11
N ALA A 451 -11.22 10.79 -3.47
CA ALA A 451 -12.21 9.73 -3.32
C ALA A 451 -12.54 9.42 -1.85
N ALA A 452 -11.55 9.47 -0.95
CA ALA A 452 -11.78 9.35 0.48
C ALA A 452 -12.66 10.51 1.00
N CYS A 453 -12.42 11.73 0.53
CA CYS A 453 -13.27 12.89 0.82
C CYS A 453 -14.70 12.68 0.29
N ALA A 454 -14.84 12.17 -0.94
CA ALA A 454 -16.14 11.85 -1.54
C ALA A 454 -16.92 10.78 -0.76
N ALA A 455 -16.25 9.85 -0.07
CA ALA A 455 -16.88 8.78 0.69
C ALA A 455 -17.53 9.23 2.01
N GLY A 456 -16.98 10.25 2.69
CA GLY A 456 -17.61 10.85 3.88
C GLY A 456 -17.73 9.98 5.12
N ARG A 457 -17.11 8.80 5.13
CA ARG A 457 -17.09 7.89 6.29
C ARG A 457 -16.24 8.42 7.45
N LEU A 458 -15.41 9.42 7.19
CA LEU A 458 -14.50 10.02 8.14
C LEU A 458 -15.20 11.17 8.87
N THR A 459 -14.87 11.36 10.15
CA THR A 459 -15.44 12.46 10.95
C THR A 459 -15.19 13.78 10.21
N LEU A 460 -16.25 14.56 9.97
CA LEU A 460 -16.16 15.85 9.27
C LEU A 460 -14.99 16.69 9.82
N GLY A 461 -14.10 17.15 8.94
CA GLY A 461 -12.93 17.94 9.33
C GLY A 461 -11.68 17.15 9.72
N LYS A 462 -11.70 15.82 9.66
CA LYS A 462 -10.48 15.01 9.87
C LYS A 462 -9.82 14.64 8.54
N LEU A 463 -8.49 14.81 8.50
CA LEU A 463 -7.66 14.33 7.41
C LEU A 463 -7.80 12.79 7.26
N PRO A 464 -8.18 12.27 6.08
CA PRO A 464 -8.19 10.83 5.80
C PRO A 464 -6.82 10.22 6.06
N ARG A 465 -6.76 9.07 6.74
CA ARG A 465 -5.48 8.38 7.01
C ARG A 465 -4.92 7.79 5.73
N MET A 466 -3.59 7.82 5.60
CA MET A 466 -2.87 7.31 4.42
C MET A 466 -3.19 5.84 4.10
N GLN A 467 -3.32 5.01 5.14
CA GLN A 467 -3.60 3.57 5.03
C GLN A 467 -5.07 3.27 4.68
N GLU A 468 -5.97 4.22 4.91
CA GLU A 468 -7.42 4.08 4.69
C GLU A 468 -7.86 4.63 3.32
N LEU A 469 -6.91 5.14 2.52
CA LEU A 469 -7.19 5.67 1.20
C LEU A 469 -7.74 4.55 0.27
N PRO A 470 -8.87 4.77 -0.41
CA PRO A 470 -9.48 3.76 -1.28
C PRO A 470 -8.53 3.35 -2.41
N GLN A 471 -8.58 2.09 -2.83
CA GLN A 471 -7.90 1.65 -4.04
C GLN A 471 -8.54 2.28 -5.28
N GLU A 472 -7.78 2.46 -6.37
CA GLU A 472 -8.29 3.05 -7.62
C GLU A 472 -9.45 2.26 -8.23
N SER A 473 -9.49 0.95 -8.03
CA SER A 473 -10.62 0.11 -8.45
C SER A 473 -11.94 0.46 -7.75
N ASN A 474 -11.91 1.17 -6.61
CA ASN A 474 -13.09 1.46 -5.78
C ASN A 474 -13.78 2.79 -6.10
N PHE A 475 -13.21 3.61 -7.00
CA PHE A 475 -13.81 4.87 -7.44
C PHE A 475 -13.57 5.10 -8.93
N ASP A 476 -14.37 5.98 -9.53
CA ASP A 476 -14.11 6.51 -10.87
C ASP A 476 -13.63 7.96 -10.76
N PHE A 477 -12.73 8.38 -11.65
CA PHE A 477 -12.25 9.76 -11.77
C PHE A 477 -12.46 10.21 -13.21
N GLU A 478 -13.30 11.21 -13.43
CA GLU A 478 -13.70 11.65 -14.77
C GLU A 478 -13.53 13.15 -14.93
N THR A 479 -12.93 13.55 -16.04
CA THR A 479 -12.80 14.96 -16.41
C THR A 479 -14.08 15.43 -17.10
N ILE A 480 -14.53 16.62 -16.74
CA ILE A 480 -15.70 17.29 -17.31
C ILE A 480 -15.33 18.71 -17.72
N PRO A 481 -16.10 19.39 -18.59
CA PRO A 481 -15.91 20.81 -18.84
C PRO A 481 -16.00 21.57 -17.51
N GLY A 482 -14.99 22.38 -17.19
CA GLY A 482 -14.93 23.10 -15.92
C GLY A 482 -14.24 22.38 -14.76
N GLY A 483 -13.84 21.11 -14.92
CA GLY A 483 -13.08 20.41 -13.90
C GLY A 483 -13.20 18.90 -13.94
N PHE A 484 -13.52 18.28 -12.80
CA PHE A 484 -13.57 16.82 -12.71
C PHE A 484 -14.53 16.35 -11.62
N VAL A 485 -14.90 15.07 -11.69
CA VAL A 485 -15.75 14.41 -10.71
C VAL A 485 -15.12 13.11 -10.24
N VAL A 486 -15.26 12.85 -8.94
CA VAL A 486 -14.82 11.63 -8.27
C VAL A 486 -16.03 10.89 -7.76
N LEU A 487 -16.22 9.65 -8.22
CA LEU A 487 -17.40 8.83 -7.92
C LEU A 487 -17.01 7.64 -7.08
N HIS A 488 -17.47 7.61 -5.84
CA HIS A 488 -17.23 6.54 -4.89
C HIS A 488 -18.54 5.77 -4.61
N LYS A 489 -18.42 4.53 -4.10
CA LYS A 489 -19.59 3.73 -3.70
C LYS A 489 -20.47 4.41 -2.65
N ASP A 490 -19.92 5.35 -1.88
CA ASP A 490 -20.61 6.05 -0.78
C ASP A 490 -20.91 7.53 -1.09
N GLY A 491 -20.53 8.03 -2.26
CA GLY A 491 -20.78 9.44 -2.57
C GLY A 491 -20.02 9.95 -3.79
N ALA A 492 -20.17 11.23 -4.07
CA ALA A 492 -19.48 11.90 -5.17
C ALA A 492 -18.91 13.25 -4.74
N LEU A 493 -17.77 13.60 -5.31
CA LEU A 493 -17.13 14.92 -5.20
C LEU A 493 -17.05 15.53 -6.59
N LEU A 494 -17.67 16.69 -6.75
CA LEU A 494 -17.55 17.55 -7.92
C LEU A 494 -16.51 18.64 -7.63
N PHE A 495 -15.55 18.82 -8.53
CA PHE A 495 -14.49 19.80 -8.38
C PHE A 495 -14.47 20.73 -9.59
N ASP A 496 -14.70 22.01 -9.36
CA ASP A 496 -14.53 23.06 -10.36
C ASP A 496 -13.07 23.54 -10.31
N ASP A 497 -12.35 23.30 -11.41
CA ASP A 497 -10.91 23.55 -11.56
C ASP A 497 -10.57 24.96 -12.04
N TRP A 498 -11.58 25.82 -12.14
CA TRP A 498 -11.44 27.19 -12.60
C TRP A 498 -11.10 27.35 -14.09
N SER A 499 -11.35 26.35 -14.92
CA SER A 499 -11.27 26.53 -16.37
C SER A 499 -12.35 27.51 -16.89
N ARG A 500 -12.23 27.93 -18.16
CA ARG A 500 -13.09 28.97 -18.75
C ARG A 500 -14.58 28.62 -18.71
N ASP A 501 -14.89 27.33 -18.71
CA ASP A 501 -16.24 26.79 -18.59
C ASP A 501 -16.52 26.54 -17.10
N GLN A 502 -17.55 27.15 -16.52
CA GLN A 502 -17.89 26.90 -15.12
C GLN A 502 -18.68 25.59 -14.99
N VAL A 503 -18.44 24.85 -13.92
CA VAL A 503 -19.22 23.65 -13.64
C VAL A 503 -20.60 24.05 -13.11
N ASP A 504 -21.66 23.58 -13.78
CA ASP A 504 -23.04 23.76 -13.30
C ASP A 504 -23.33 22.81 -12.13
N VAL A 505 -22.98 23.26 -10.93
CA VAL A 505 -23.13 22.49 -9.67
C VAL A 505 -24.59 22.06 -9.45
N ASP A 506 -25.56 22.93 -9.77
CA ASP A 506 -26.98 22.66 -9.55
C ASP A 506 -27.50 21.54 -10.46
N LYS A 507 -27.02 21.48 -11.70
CA LYS A 507 -27.33 20.39 -12.65
C LYS A 507 -26.86 19.04 -12.12
N TYR A 508 -25.61 18.93 -11.68
CA TYR A 508 -25.06 17.69 -11.13
C TYR A 508 -25.70 17.31 -9.78
N LYS A 509 -25.99 18.29 -8.93
CA LYS A 509 -26.71 18.09 -7.67
C LYS A 509 -28.11 17.54 -7.89
N SER A 510 -28.85 18.11 -8.84
CA SER A 510 -30.19 17.63 -9.23
C SER A 510 -30.14 16.19 -9.72
N GLU A 511 -29.16 15.86 -10.56
CA GLU A 511 -29.00 14.50 -11.06
C GLU A 511 -28.63 13.51 -9.95
N PHE A 512 -27.73 13.90 -9.04
CA PHE A 512 -27.39 13.10 -7.87
C PHE A 512 -28.63 12.78 -7.01
N LEU A 513 -29.52 13.75 -6.78
CA LEU A 513 -30.77 13.54 -6.04
C LEU A 513 -31.72 12.57 -6.73
N LYS A 514 -31.81 12.58 -8.06
CA LYS A 514 -32.62 11.61 -8.82
C LYS A 514 -32.07 10.20 -8.65
N VAL A 515 -30.75 10.02 -8.78
CA VAL A 515 -30.10 8.72 -8.59
C VAL A 515 -30.24 8.24 -7.14
N LEU A 516 -30.12 9.14 -6.16
CA LEU A 516 -30.34 8.83 -4.74
C LEU A 516 -31.77 8.40 -4.46
N LYS A 517 -32.77 9.11 -5.02
CA LYS A 517 -34.18 8.72 -4.91
C LYS A 517 -34.41 7.33 -5.52
N ARG A 518 -33.86 7.08 -6.71
CA ARG A 518 -33.93 5.77 -7.37
C ARG A 518 -33.31 4.67 -6.51
N TYR A 519 -32.10 4.89 -6.00
CA TYR A 519 -31.41 3.95 -5.10
C TYR A 519 -32.24 3.65 -3.85
N GLY A 520 -32.78 4.69 -3.20
CA GLY A 520 -33.54 4.54 -1.97
C GLY A 520 -34.78 3.68 -2.13
N VAL A 521 -35.56 3.91 -3.20
CA VAL A 521 -36.74 3.09 -3.52
C VAL A 521 -36.34 1.66 -3.85
N VAL A 522 -35.33 1.45 -4.69
CA VAL A 522 -34.85 0.10 -5.05
C VAL A 522 -34.40 -0.66 -3.79
N GLN A 523 -33.67 -0.02 -2.89
CA GLN A 523 -33.21 -0.62 -1.65
C GLN A 523 -34.39 -0.99 -0.73
N GLU A 524 -35.34 -0.08 -0.53
CA GLU A 524 -36.53 -0.35 0.29
C GLU A 524 -37.36 -1.51 -0.27
N LYS A 525 -37.56 -1.56 -1.59
CA LYS A 525 -38.33 -2.63 -2.23
C LYS A 525 -37.61 -3.96 -2.22
N TYR A 526 -36.29 -3.94 -2.35
CA TYR A 526 -35.45 -5.12 -2.16
C TYR A 526 -35.64 -5.72 -0.77
N GLU A 527 -35.60 -4.90 0.28
CA GLU A 527 -35.83 -5.33 1.67
C GLU A 527 -37.28 -5.76 1.94
N GLU A 528 -38.27 -5.14 1.28
CA GLU A 528 -39.68 -5.54 1.36
C GLU A 528 -39.90 -6.93 0.74
N ILE A 529 -39.35 -7.19 -0.46
CA ILE A 529 -39.49 -8.47 -1.16
C ILE A 529 -38.75 -9.59 -0.45
N HIS A 530 -37.53 -9.35 0.05
CA HIS A 530 -36.79 -10.37 0.81
C HIS A 530 -37.53 -10.81 2.08
N ARG A 531 -38.22 -9.89 2.75
CA ARG A 531 -39.10 -10.23 3.89
C ARG A 531 -40.28 -11.09 3.45
N GLU A 532 -40.97 -10.72 2.37
CA GLU A 532 -42.10 -11.50 1.86
C GLU A 532 -41.68 -12.92 1.42
N VAL A 533 -40.52 -13.07 0.77
CA VAL A 533 -39.96 -14.39 0.40
C VAL A 533 -39.65 -15.22 1.65
N SER A 534 -39.07 -14.60 2.67
CA SER A 534 -38.77 -15.27 3.94
C SER A 534 -40.04 -15.74 4.66
N ASP A 535 -41.08 -14.89 4.70
CA ASP A 535 -42.39 -15.23 5.26
C ASP A 535 -43.05 -16.41 4.52
N ILE A 536 -42.96 -16.44 3.19
CA ILE A 536 -43.49 -17.54 2.37
C ILE A 536 -42.75 -18.84 2.67
N LYS A 537 -41.42 -18.77 2.79
CA LYS A 537 -40.58 -19.92 3.13
C LYS A 537 -40.96 -20.50 4.49
N GLU A 538 -41.09 -19.68 5.53
CA GLU A 538 -41.49 -20.14 6.87
C GLU A 538 -42.86 -20.83 6.88
N ILE A 539 -43.84 -20.29 6.14
CA ILE A 539 -45.17 -20.91 6.03
C ILE A 539 -45.08 -22.29 5.37
N THR A 540 -44.22 -22.43 4.35
CA THR A 540 -44.03 -23.66 3.59
C THR A 540 -43.28 -24.70 4.42
N ASP A 541 -42.23 -24.30 5.15
CA ASP A 541 -41.44 -25.16 6.04
C ASP A 541 -42.28 -25.70 7.21
N GLN A 542 -43.29 -24.95 7.66
CA GLN A 542 -44.28 -25.41 8.64
C GLN A 542 -45.34 -26.37 8.08
N GLY A 543 -45.24 -26.77 6.81
CA GLY A 543 -46.19 -27.66 6.13
C GLY A 543 -47.58 -27.05 5.94
N LYS A 544 -47.72 -25.72 6.06
CA LYS A 544 -49.01 -25.03 5.95
C LYS A 544 -49.28 -24.60 4.51
N VAL A 545 -50.46 -24.94 4.01
CA VAL A 545 -50.90 -24.54 2.66
C VAL A 545 -51.28 -23.06 2.63
N LEU A 546 -50.78 -22.31 1.65
CA LEU A 546 -51.14 -20.91 1.44
C LEU A 546 -52.65 -20.75 1.17
N ASN A 547 -53.33 -19.97 2.01
CA ASN A 547 -54.76 -19.68 1.86
C ASN A 547 -54.98 -18.72 0.65
N ARG A 548 -56.10 -18.88 -0.08
CA ARG A 548 -56.49 -18.04 -1.23
C ARG A 548 -56.44 -16.54 -0.93
N LYS A 549 -56.91 -16.13 0.26
CA LYS A 549 -56.84 -14.72 0.69
C LYS A 549 -55.40 -14.21 0.75
N LYS A 550 -54.46 -15.03 1.22
CA LYS A 550 -53.03 -14.68 1.28
C LYS A 550 -52.39 -14.63 -0.11
N LEU A 551 -52.71 -15.57 -0.99
CA LEU A 551 -52.22 -15.55 -2.38
C LEU A 551 -52.70 -14.30 -3.16
N ILE A 552 -53.97 -13.91 -3.00
CA ILE A 552 -54.51 -12.69 -3.61
C ILE A 552 -53.83 -11.45 -3.02
N ALA A 553 -53.64 -11.40 -1.70
CA ALA A 553 -52.94 -10.29 -1.04
C ALA A 553 -51.49 -10.17 -1.52
N LEU A 554 -50.79 -11.29 -1.65
CA LEU A 554 -49.41 -11.35 -2.15
C LEU A 554 -49.33 -10.88 -3.62
N ASN A 555 -50.22 -11.37 -4.49
CA ASN A 555 -50.27 -10.94 -5.89
C ASN A 555 -50.53 -9.44 -6.03
N ASN A 556 -51.46 -8.88 -5.23
CA ASN A 556 -51.74 -7.45 -5.23
C ASN A 556 -50.54 -6.63 -4.74
N ARG A 557 -49.82 -7.12 -3.70
CA ARG A 557 -48.59 -6.48 -3.20
C ARG A 557 -47.49 -6.49 -4.26
N ILE A 558 -47.24 -7.62 -4.91
CA ILE A 558 -46.24 -7.74 -5.99
C ILE A 558 -46.57 -6.82 -7.15
N THR A 559 -47.85 -6.77 -7.56
CA THR A 559 -48.30 -5.86 -8.62
C THR A 559 -48.05 -4.40 -8.24
N LYS A 560 -48.34 -4.02 -7.00
CA LYS A 560 -48.08 -2.68 -6.48
C LYS A 560 -46.57 -2.36 -6.47
N LEU A 561 -45.74 -3.29 -6.01
CA LEU A 561 -44.27 -3.15 -6.01
C LEU A 561 -43.71 -2.95 -7.42
N LYS A 562 -44.17 -3.76 -8.38
CA LYS A 562 -43.76 -3.67 -9.79
C LYS A 562 -44.15 -2.32 -10.41
N MET A 563 -45.35 -1.82 -10.10
CA MET A 563 -45.82 -0.51 -10.54
C MET A 563 -45.02 0.64 -9.92
N GLU A 564 -44.75 0.60 -8.61
CA GLU A 564 -43.94 1.61 -7.93
C GLU A 564 -42.50 1.64 -8.46
N LEU A 565 -41.87 0.49 -8.69
CA LEU A 565 -40.54 0.39 -9.30
C LEU A 565 -40.52 1.00 -10.70
N ARG A 566 -41.51 0.66 -11.55
CA ARG A 566 -41.62 1.23 -12.91
C ARG A 566 -41.86 2.73 -12.88
N TYR A 567 -42.72 3.19 -11.98
CA TYR A 567 -43.00 4.61 -11.82
C TYR A 567 -41.72 5.39 -11.47
N VAL A 568 -40.93 4.92 -10.51
CA VAL A 568 -39.69 5.60 -10.10
C VAL A 568 -38.62 5.55 -11.18
N VAL A 569 -38.50 4.43 -11.91
CA VAL A 569 -37.60 4.36 -13.08
C VAL A 569 -37.99 5.40 -14.13
N LEU A 570 -39.28 5.53 -14.45
CA LEU A 570 -39.76 6.52 -15.41
C LEU A 570 -39.62 7.96 -14.91
N GLU A 571 -39.94 8.22 -13.64
CA GLU A 571 -39.86 9.55 -13.03
C GLU A 571 -38.42 10.05 -12.94
N THR A 572 -37.47 9.14 -12.69
CA THR A 572 -36.05 9.47 -12.57
C THR A 572 -35.30 9.34 -13.89
N MET A 573 -35.91 8.86 -14.97
CA MET A 573 -35.29 8.78 -16.29
C MET A 573 -34.93 10.17 -16.80
N THR A 574 -33.71 10.33 -17.32
CA THR A 574 -33.28 11.55 -17.99
C THR A 574 -33.35 11.39 -19.49
N THR A 575 -33.92 12.38 -20.17
CA THR A 575 -33.81 12.59 -21.62
C THR A 575 -32.77 13.69 -21.90
N ASN A 576 -31.65 13.68 -21.18
CA ASN A 576 -30.67 14.76 -21.26
C ASN A 576 -29.72 14.51 -22.44
N THR A 577 -29.45 15.54 -23.24
CA THR A 577 -28.52 15.46 -24.38
C THR A 577 -27.06 15.70 -23.99
N ASP A 578 -26.80 16.01 -22.71
CA ASP A 578 -25.46 16.24 -22.18
C ASP A 578 -24.75 14.92 -21.84
N HIS A 579 -23.75 14.60 -22.66
CA HIS A 579 -22.91 13.41 -22.52
C HIS A 579 -22.23 13.29 -21.15
N HIS A 580 -21.74 14.39 -20.56
CA HIS A 580 -21.02 14.33 -19.28
C HIS A 580 -21.95 14.06 -18.10
N LEU A 581 -23.18 14.57 -18.16
CA LEU A 581 -24.17 14.29 -17.13
C LEU A 581 -24.69 12.84 -17.23
N GLU A 582 -24.86 12.32 -18.44
CA GLU A 582 -25.23 10.91 -18.67
C GLU A 582 -24.13 9.98 -18.14
N MET A 583 -22.86 10.24 -18.49
CA MET A 583 -21.70 9.50 -17.97
C MET A 583 -21.62 9.53 -16.43
N PHE A 584 -21.85 10.69 -15.82
CA PHE A 584 -21.90 10.83 -14.36
C PHE A 584 -22.98 9.93 -13.74
N ARG A 585 -24.18 9.96 -14.31
CA ARG A 585 -25.31 9.13 -13.88
C ARG A 585 -24.99 7.64 -14.01
N GLU A 586 -24.58 7.19 -15.19
CA GLU A 586 -24.29 5.78 -15.46
C GLU A 586 -23.25 5.20 -14.50
N LYS A 587 -22.16 5.95 -14.26
CA LYS A 587 -21.12 5.52 -13.33
C LYS A 587 -21.60 5.49 -11.88
N LEU A 588 -22.43 6.44 -11.45
CA LEU A 588 -23.08 6.39 -10.13
C LEU A 588 -23.99 5.16 -9.99
N GLU A 589 -24.88 4.93 -10.97
CA GLU A 589 -25.80 3.79 -10.95
C GLU A 589 -25.04 2.46 -10.91
N ARG A 590 -23.95 2.36 -11.69
CA ARG A 590 -23.04 1.21 -11.69
C ARG A 590 -22.37 1.02 -10.33
N ARG A 591 -21.77 2.07 -9.76
CA ARG A 591 -21.06 2.01 -8.46
C ARG A 591 -21.97 1.68 -7.29
N TRP A 592 -23.23 2.10 -7.36
CA TRP A 592 -24.24 1.80 -6.33
C TRP A 592 -24.98 0.49 -6.59
N GLY A 593 -24.69 -0.21 -7.70
CA GLY A 593 -25.29 -1.50 -8.04
C GLY A 593 -26.80 -1.42 -8.28
N ILE A 594 -27.31 -0.29 -8.77
CA ILE A 594 -28.75 -0.09 -8.97
C ILE A 594 -29.26 -1.05 -10.05
N SER A 595 -28.57 -1.13 -11.19
CA SER A 595 -28.98 -1.97 -12.31
C SER A 595 -28.97 -3.46 -11.95
N SER A 596 -27.93 -3.93 -11.26
CA SER A 596 -27.86 -5.33 -10.82
C SER A 596 -28.97 -5.68 -9.82
N LYS A 597 -29.23 -4.80 -8.83
CA LYS A 597 -30.33 -4.99 -7.88
C LYS A 597 -31.70 -4.96 -8.55
N LEU A 598 -31.88 -4.11 -9.55
CA LEU A 598 -33.14 -4.05 -10.32
C LEU A 598 -33.39 -5.35 -11.09
N VAL A 599 -32.36 -5.90 -11.75
CA VAL A 599 -32.47 -7.19 -12.46
C VAL A 599 -32.84 -8.30 -11.48
N GLU A 600 -32.11 -8.43 -10.37
CA GLU A 600 -32.39 -9.41 -9.32
C GLU A 600 -33.81 -9.26 -8.75
N LEU A 601 -34.26 -8.02 -8.51
CA LEU A 601 -35.63 -7.75 -8.07
C LEU A 601 -36.68 -8.25 -9.06
N TYR A 602 -36.49 -7.99 -10.35
CA TYR A 602 -37.44 -8.44 -11.38
C TYR A 602 -37.45 -9.96 -11.53
N GLU A 603 -36.30 -10.62 -11.38
CA GLU A 603 -36.20 -12.08 -11.35
C GLU A 603 -36.95 -12.66 -10.15
N ILE A 604 -36.68 -12.18 -8.93
CA ILE A 604 -37.38 -12.63 -7.71
C ILE A 604 -38.89 -12.40 -7.83
N ILE A 605 -39.31 -11.24 -8.33
CA ILE A 605 -40.74 -10.95 -8.58
C ILE A 605 -41.33 -11.97 -9.55
N GLY A 606 -40.63 -12.29 -10.65
CA GLY A 606 -41.05 -13.28 -11.62
C GLY A 606 -41.18 -14.69 -11.02
N ASP A 607 -40.26 -15.07 -10.14
CA ASP A 607 -40.31 -16.36 -9.45
C ASP A 607 -41.50 -16.44 -8.49
N ILE A 608 -41.81 -15.37 -7.75
CA ILE A 608 -43.00 -15.36 -6.89
C ILE A 608 -44.28 -15.40 -7.72
N GLU A 609 -44.35 -14.68 -8.85
CA GLU A 609 -45.48 -14.76 -9.80
C GLU A 609 -45.67 -16.21 -10.30
N ASN A 610 -44.59 -16.91 -10.64
CA ASN A 610 -44.60 -18.33 -11.05
C ASN A 610 -45.06 -19.27 -9.92
N ILE A 611 -44.59 -19.04 -8.69
CA ILE A 611 -45.03 -19.81 -7.51
C ILE A 611 -46.53 -19.65 -7.30
N ILE A 612 -47.06 -18.41 -7.36
CA ILE A 612 -48.50 -18.13 -7.23
C ILE A 612 -49.29 -18.84 -8.33
N LYS A 613 -48.81 -18.80 -9.57
CA LYS A 613 -49.44 -19.47 -10.72
C LYS A 613 -49.48 -20.98 -10.54
N SER A 614 -48.37 -21.61 -10.19
CA SER A 614 -48.30 -23.06 -9.92
C SER A 614 -49.24 -23.46 -8.79
N TYR A 615 -49.28 -22.69 -7.70
CA TYR A 615 -50.18 -22.97 -6.58
C TYR A 615 -51.67 -22.85 -6.95
N THR A 616 -52.02 -21.88 -7.80
CA THR A 616 -53.40 -21.71 -8.30
C THR A 616 -53.78 -22.81 -9.29
N GLU A 617 -52.87 -23.24 -10.16
CA GLU A 617 -53.08 -24.37 -11.07
C GLU A 617 -53.29 -25.69 -10.33
N ILE A 618 -52.43 -26.02 -9.35
CA ILE A 618 -52.57 -27.23 -8.52
C ILE A 618 -53.95 -27.25 -7.84
N ARG A 619 -54.38 -26.12 -7.27
CA ARG A 619 -55.68 -26.03 -6.58
C ARG A 619 -56.87 -26.10 -7.54
N THR A 620 -56.75 -25.50 -8.72
CA THR A 620 -57.78 -25.57 -9.75
C THR A 620 -57.93 -27.00 -10.25
N ASN A 621 -56.82 -27.70 -10.47
CA ASN A 621 -56.82 -29.12 -10.81
C ASN A 621 -57.41 -30.00 -9.70
N GLN A 622 -57.12 -29.72 -8.43
CA GLN A 622 -57.77 -30.40 -7.30
C GLN A 622 -59.28 -30.15 -7.25
N LEU A 623 -59.74 -28.93 -7.52
CA LEU A 623 -61.16 -28.59 -7.53
C LEU A 623 -61.90 -29.22 -8.72
N VAL A 624 -61.30 -29.18 -9.91
CA VAL A 624 -61.81 -29.88 -11.10
C VAL A 624 -61.88 -31.38 -10.83
N SER A 625 -60.83 -31.95 -10.23
CA SER A 625 -60.81 -33.37 -9.86
C SER A 625 -61.88 -33.70 -8.81
N PHE A 626 -62.09 -32.82 -7.83
CA PHE A 626 -63.15 -32.99 -6.82
C PHE A 626 -64.55 -32.91 -7.44
N ILE A 627 -64.80 -31.94 -8.32
CA ILE A 627 -66.08 -31.83 -9.05
C ILE A 627 -66.28 -33.06 -9.93
N THR A 628 -65.23 -33.54 -10.60
CA THR A 628 -65.32 -34.70 -11.50
C THR A 628 -65.54 -36.00 -10.73
N ILE A 629 -64.81 -36.21 -9.63
CA ILE A 629 -64.86 -37.46 -8.83
C ILE A 629 -66.10 -37.49 -7.93
N TYR A 630 -66.49 -36.36 -7.33
CA TYR A 630 -67.56 -36.32 -6.34
C TYR A 630 -68.79 -35.56 -6.83
N GLY A 631 -68.61 -34.39 -7.44
CA GLY A 631 -69.73 -33.55 -7.88
C GLY A 631 -70.57 -34.19 -8.99
N PHE A 632 -69.91 -34.78 -9.99
CA PHE A 632 -70.56 -35.39 -11.13
C PHE A 632 -71.38 -36.62 -10.71
N PRO A 633 -70.84 -37.59 -9.94
CA PRO A 633 -71.65 -38.68 -9.43
C PRO A 633 -72.79 -38.19 -8.52
N PHE A 634 -72.56 -37.21 -7.65
CA PHE A 634 -73.62 -36.71 -6.76
C PHE A 634 -74.79 -36.08 -7.53
N ALA A 635 -74.51 -35.32 -8.59
CA ALA A 635 -75.54 -34.74 -9.46
C ALA A 635 -76.28 -35.82 -10.26
N LEU A 636 -75.55 -36.83 -10.75
CA LEU A 636 -76.10 -37.93 -11.53
C LEU A 636 -76.98 -38.85 -10.65
N PHE A 637 -76.55 -39.15 -9.41
CA PHE A 637 -77.35 -39.88 -8.42
C PHE A 637 -78.52 -39.04 -7.92
N GLY A 638 -78.36 -37.73 -7.67
CA GLY A 638 -79.47 -36.85 -7.32
C GLY A 638 -80.58 -36.82 -8.39
N GLY A 639 -80.18 -36.74 -9.66
CA GLY A 639 -81.10 -36.83 -10.80
C GLY A 639 -81.76 -38.21 -10.93
N LEU A 640 -81.01 -39.30 -10.75
CA LEU A 640 -81.55 -40.67 -10.77
C LEU A 640 -82.51 -40.95 -9.61
N PHE A 641 -82.24 -40.46 -8.40
CA PHE A 641 -83.16 -40.59 -7.26
C PHE A 641 -84.42 -39.75 -7.44
N GLN A 642 -84.33 -38.57 -8.07
CA GLN A 642 -85.49 -37.76 -8.41
C GLN A 642 -86.38 -38.47 -9.45
N PHE A 643 -85.78 -39.15 -10.42
CA PHE A 643 -86.49 -39.92 -11.45
C PHE A 643 -87.08 -41.24 -10.90
N SER A 644 -86.33 -41.97 -10.07
CA SER A 644 -86.76 -43.26 -9.51
C SER A 644 -87.81 -43.12 -8.39
N LEU A 645 -87.98 -41.93 -7.81
CA LEU A 645 -88.99 -41.67 -6.77
C LEU A 645 -90.26 -41.01 -7.30
N GLN A 646 -90.31 -40.64 -8.58
CA GLN A 646 -91.50 -40.02 -9.19
C GLN A 646 -92.68 -41.00 -9.35
N ASP A 647 -92.43 -42.31 -9.38
CA ASP A 647 -93.45 -43.35 -9.57
C ASP A 647 -93.96 -44.01 -8.27
N MET A 648 -93.52 -43.58 -7.08
CA MET A 648 -94.08 -44.09 -5.82
C MET A 648 -95.31 -43.29 -5.38
N HIS A 649 -96.49 -43.66 -5.88
CA HIS A 649 -97.77 -43.22 -5.33
C HIS A 649 -98.16 -44.09 -4.11
N GLY A 650 -97.98 -43.55 -2.89
CA GLY A 650 -98.50 -44.13 -1.65
C GLY A 650 -98.41 -43.17 -0.45
N PRO A 651 -99.44 -43.06 0.43
CA PRO A 651 -99.47 -42.07 1.49
C PRO A 651 -98.70 -42.50 2.74
N ARG A 652 -97.95 -41.54 3.33
CA ARG A 652 -97.31 -41.55 4.67
C ARG A 652 -96.44 -42.77 5.02
N LEU A 653 -95.15 -42.66 4.67
CA LEU A 653 -94.05 -43.07 5.56
C LEU A 653 -92.81 -42.21 5.30
N LEU A 654 -92.77 -41.06 5.99
CA LEU A 654 -91.61 -40.14 6.05
C LEU A 654 -90.33 -40.79 6.62
N GLY A 655 -90.36 -42.08 6.97
CA GLY A 655 -89.23 -42.82 7.54
C GLY A 655 -88.25 -43.37 6.50
N MET A 656 -88.70 -44.00 5.41
CA MET A 656 -87.78 -44.74 4.53
C MET A 656 -86.99 -43.85 3.54
N HIS A 657 -87.52 -42.70 3.14
CA HIS A 657 -86.77 -41.77 2.26
C HIS A 657 -85.69 -41.00 3.01
N ILE A 658 -85.96 -40.59 4.26
CA ILE A 658 -84.93 -39.96 5.11
C ILE A 658 -83.93 -41.00 5.59
N ILE A 659 -84.36 -42.21 5.97
CA ILE A 659 -83.41 -43.28 6.34
C ILE A 659 -82.56 -43.66 5.13
N GLY A 660 -83.11 -43.82 3.92
CA GLY A 660 -82.31 -44.12 2.73
C GLY A 660 -81.29 -43.02 2.39
N VAL A 661 -81.70 -41.75 2.44
CA VAL A 661 -80.81 -40.61 2.19
C VAL A 661 -79.80 -40.42 3.32
N VAL A 662 -80.18 -40.61 4.58
CA VAL A 662 -79.29 -40.54 5.75
C VAL A 662 -78.35 -41.74 5.78
N LEU A 663 -78.79 -42.94 5.43
CA LEU A 663 -77.97 -44.16 5.35
C LEU A 663 -77.00 -44.05 4.18
N PHE A 664 -77.42 -43.49 3.05
CA PHE A 664 -76.54 -43.19 1.92
C PHE A 664 -75.55 -42.07 2.24
N LEU A 665 -75.98 -40.99 2.91
CA LEU A 665 -75.09 -39.92 3.38
C LEU A 665 -74.11 -40.42 4.42
N THR A 666 -74.54 -41.23 5.39
CA THR A 666 -73.67 -41.80 6.42
C THR A 666 -72.72 -42.84 5.83
N LEU A 667 -73.17 -43.72 4.93
CA LEU A 667 -72.29 -44.66 4.20
C LEU A 667 -71.33 -43.93 3.25
N SER A 668 -71.77 -42.86 2.59
CA SER A 668 -70.90 -42.04 1.74
C SER A 668 -69.87 -41.27 2.56
N VAL A 669 -70.26 -40.73 3.72
CA VAL A 669 -69.34 -40.09 4.67
C VAL A 669 -68.39 -41.11 5.30
N LEU A 670 -68.86 -42.31 5.66
CA LEU A 670 -68.04 -43.42 6.15
C LEU A 670 -67.07 -43.93 5.08
N ALA A 671 -67.52 -44.06 3.83
CA ALA A 671 -66.67 -44.45 2.71
C ALA A 671 -65.61 -43.38 2.42
N VAL A 672 -65.97 -42.10 2.49
CA VAL A 672 -65.03 -40.97 2.37
C VAL A 672 -64.05 -40.95 3.55
N LEU A 673 -64.49 -41.18 4.79
CA LEU A 673 -63.61 -41.27 5.96
C LEU A 673 -62.67 -42.48 5.88
N PHE A 674 -63.16 -43.63 5.39
CA PHE A 674 -62.39 -44.85 5.20
C PHE A 674 -61.36 -44.70 4.06
N LEU A 675 -61.74 -44.09 2.93
CA LEU A 675 -60.80 -43.73 1.86
C LEU A 675 -59.75 -42.71 2.32
N ARG A 676 -60.16 -41.70 3.10
CA ARG A 676 -59.24 -40.68 3.63
C ARG A 676 -58.27 -41.26 4.66
N GLN A 677 -58.69 -42.25 5.46
CA GLN A 677 -57.81 -43.02 6.33
C GLN A 677 -56.86 -43.95 5.55
N ARG A 678 -57.31 -44.56 4.45
CA ARG A 678 -56.44 -45.37 3.58
C ARG A 678 -55.43 -44.53 2.81
N LEU A 679 -55.81 -43.38 2.27
CA LEU A 679 -54.91 -42.46 1.58
C LEU A 679 -53.86 -41.88 2.54
N LYS A 680 -54.22 -41.54 3.78
CA LYS A 680 -53.25 -41.18 4.83
C LYS A 680 -52.28 -42.30 5.23
N LYS A 681 -52.59 -43.56 4.94
CA LYS A 681 -51.73 -44.73 5.17
C LYS A 681 -50.84 -45.06 3.97
N ILE A 682 -51.06 -44.42 2.82
CA ILE A 682 -50.26 -44.58 1.59
C ILE A 682 -49.20 -43.46 1.51
N ASP A 683 -49.43 -42.31 2.15
CA ASP A 683 -48.47 -41.19 2.27
C ASP A 683 -47.63 -41.22 3.58
N LYS A 684 -47.49 -42.38 4.22
CA LYS A 684 -46.52 -42.66 5.27
C LYS A 684 -45.70 -43.85 4.83
#